data_AF-A0A437L3X2-F1
#
_entry.id   AF-A0A437L3X2-F1
#
_cell.length_a   1.000
_cell.length_b   1.000
_cell.length_c   1.000
_cell.angle_alpha   90.00
_cell.angle_beta   90.00
_cell.angle_gamma   90.00
#
_symmetry.space_group_name_H-M   'P 1'
#
loop_
_entity.id
_entity.type
_entity.pdbx_description
1 polymer ?
#
loop_
_entity_poly.entity_id
_entity_poly.type
_entity_poly.pdbx_seq_one_letter_code
_entity_poly.pdbx_strand_id
1 'polypeptide(L)'
;MDKLIQIFNSSLQTGYVDKNILSDVAYQPELLVNQKNPPKKILSSILHELENCNQFYISVAFITTSGVATIINKLKELENREIKGKILVSQYLNFTQPEALKRLSQFKNIDLRIATTGNAHAKGYIFKNNKHYNLIIGSSNLTAQALSSNKEWNIKISALDESGIVEKVINEFQSDFEKATHVTKEYILSYNEIYQKQFILNRTNLIPPPTVITPNSMQIEALENLKKLRTEQKNKALIISATGTGKTYLSAFDAKAFNPKKLLFVVHRLTIAKNSLKTFQKVFGKEKTMGLYSGEKRELDCDFVFSTIQTISKSTHLENFSKNHFDYIIIDETHRSGADSYLRLIKHFEPKFLLGMTATPERTDGNDVFQLFDHNIAYEIRLNKAMEEKMLSTFHYYGVTDLLIDNTEIDNKSDFNLLISSERVDRIIEQSNFYGSDNGITRGLIFCSRKNEAIELSALFNLKGYKTGALTGDSSEEERAKSIERLESDNLNEKLDYIFTVDIFNEGIDIPKINQIIMLRPTESAIIFIQQLGRGLRKVEGKSYLTVIDFIGNYENNYLIPIALYGDTSYNKDSLRKLITEGSRMIPGASTINFDEITKEKIFKSIDSANMQLLADLKKDYNLLKFKLGRIPMMMDFIEHGSRDPYLYVNYSNSYYNFILKIEKDYKPQLSNKDVKLLELFSKEINNSKRVEESYILRELILENELSISTFKKTIFRLYNYTPDKATIDSCIRNINFIFIRKNEKIIYLKDNVFKFHREFEEILSNPIFKDFLLDSINYSIRTFETLYKKEYYQNGLILYNKYSRKDVCRLLNWEKDISSTVYGYRTNERVTPCFVTYHKSDEIDSTINYNDHFINPSTFAWESRSNRKIDSNEIKDVINSNRILLFVKKEDGEGTDFYFMGNVTIIPDSIEQSYMPNTQSPVVHFKFHLEQPVIDSIYHYITTDKKLNLIDKKVNIENKIFPIQDTIESQNLIPLYNFYAAAGTFSEMQSEKDFSLIEGPKNIKINSDYFACKIVGESMNRIIPNGSICLFKTDSGGSRNGKVVLVENIDIQDQDFNSAFTIKTYSSEKVVSEEGWQHISIVLRPNSFDDSYENIVINEENGSEMRVVGEFISIITN
;
A
#
# COMPACT_ATOMS: atom_id res chain seq x y z
N MET A 1 -44.49 5.42 -6.83
CA MET A 1 -44.10 6.85 -6.86
C MET A 1 -44.20 7.42 -5.44
N ASP A 2 -45.29 7.09 -4.76
CA ASP A 2 -45.63 7.53 -3.39
C ASP A 2 -44.55 7.28 -2.33
N LYS A 3 -43.87 6.11 -2.35
CA LYS A 3 -42.81 5.81 -1.38
C LYS A 3 -41.58 6.73 -1.53
N LEU A 4 -41.19 7.10 -2.75
CA LEU A 4 -40.06 8.00 -2.98
C LEU A 4 -40.39 9.43 -2.55
N ILE A 5 -41.62 9.89 -2.85
CA ILE A 5 -42.11 11.20 -2.40
C ILE A 5 -42.10 11.27 -0.86
N GLN A 6 -42.53 10.20 -0.19
CA GLN A 6 -42.50 10.14 1.28
C GLN A 6 -41.07 10.24 1.84
N ILE A 7 -40.10 9.53 1.24
CA ILE A 7 -38.68 9.60 1.61
C ILE A 7 -38.16 11.03 1.42
N PHE A 8 -38.42 11.67 0.28
CA PHE A 8 -38.01 13.05 0.02
C PHE A 8 -38.65 14.04 0.99
N ASN A 9 -39.95 13.90 1.29
CA ASN A 9 -40.64 14.76 2.25
C ASN A 9 -40.00 14.68 3.64
N SER A 10 -39.69 13.48 4.12
CA SER A 10 -38.99 13.31 5.41
C SER A 10 -37.59 13.95 5.38
N SER A 11 -36.87 13.81 4.27
CA SER A 11 -35.52 14.35 4.10
C SER A 11 -35.50 15.88 4.03
N LEU A 12 -36.50 16.48 3.36
CA LEU A 12 -36.71 17.92 3.33
C LEU A 12 -37.05 18.48 4.71
N GLN A 13 -37.96 17.82 5.44
CA GLN A 13 -38.28 18.21 6.81
C GLN A 13 -37.04 18.15 7.70
N THR A 14 -36.22 17.12 7.56
CA THR A 14 -35.00 16.96 8.35
C THR A 14 -33.98 18.06 8.06
N GLY A 15 -33.73 18.34 6.78
CA GLY A 15 -32.68 19.29 6.37
C GLY A 15 -33.07 20.76 6.50
N TYR A 16 -34.35 21.10 6.31
CA TYR A 16 -34.81 22.50 6.28
C TYR A 16 -35.65 22.93 7.49
N VAL A 17 -36.23 21.98 8.26
CA VAL A 17 -37.17 22.29 9.35
C VAL A 17 -36.63 21.83 10.71
N ASP A 18 -36.38 20.54 10.90
CA ASP A 18 -35.93 19.96 12.18
C ASP A 18 -34.98 18.77 11.98
N LYS A 19 -33.72 18.95 12.38
CA LYS A 19 -32.66 17.94 12.31
C LYS A 19 -32.93 16.65 13.10
N ASN A 20 -33.90 16.64 14.01
CA ASN A 20 -34.22 15.46 14.83
C ASN A 20 -35.19 14.49 14.14
N ILE A 21 -35.74 14.87 12.99
CA ILE A 21 -36.60 13.99 12.19
C ILE A 21 -35.71 12.93 11.51
N LEU A 22 -36.09 11.66 11.63
CA LEU A 22 -35.39 10.56 10.96
C LEU A 22 -35.78 10.54 9.48
N SER A 23 -34.77 10.53 8.61
CA SER A 23 -34.95 10.43 7.16
C SER A 23 -33.71 9.85 6.49
N ASP A 24 -33.83 9.54 5.21
CA ASP A 24 -32.74 8.99 4.42
C ASP A 24 -31.68 10.06 4.10
N VAL A 25 -30.47 9.87 4.63
CA VAL A 25 -29.34 10.79 4.50
C VAL A 25 -28.98 11.06 3.03
N ALA A 26 -29.23 10.11 2.13
CA ALA A 26 -28.88 10.26 0.71
C ALA A 26 -29.61 11.42 0.02
N TYR A 27 -30.79 11.80 0.51
CA TYR A 27 -31.65 12.84 -0.07
C TYR A 27 -31.75 14.11 0.79
N GLN A 28 -31.04 14.16 1.92
CA GLN A 28 -30.98 15.37 2.74
C GLN A 28 -30.11 16.44 2.05
N PRO A 29 -30.46 17.73 2.19
CA PRO A 29 -29.58 18.80 1.75
C PRO A 29 -28.28 18.78 2.57
N GLU A 30 -27.14 18.94 1.91
CA GLU A 30 -25.82 18.87 2.54
C GLU A 30 -24.97 20.09 2.22
N LEU A 31 -24.31 20.66 3.23
CA LEU A 31 -23.27 21.67 3.03
C LEU A 31 -21.93 20.97 2.72
N LEU A 32 -21.47 21.10 1.48
CA LEU A 32 -20.21 20.55 1.01
C LEU A 32 -19.09 21.58 1.16
N VAL A 33 -18.06 21.18 1.91
CA VAL A 33 -16.88 22.00 2.22
C VAL A 33 -15.61 21.15 2.19
N ASN A 34 -14.47 21.79 1.90
CA ASN A 34 -13.17 21.17 2.10
C ASN A 34 -12.74 21.33 3.56
N GLN A 35 -12.46 20.24 4.25
CA GLN A 35 -12.02 20.21 5.65
C GLN A 35 -10.86 19.22 5.83
N LYS A 36 -9.91 19.58 6.70
CA LYS A 36 -8.78 18.71 7.04
C LYS A 36 -9.12 17.67 8.10
N ASN A 37 -9.94 18.04 9.10
CA ASN A 37 -10.27 17.16 10.22
C ASN A 37 -11.75 17.34 10.64
N PRO A 38 -12.62 16.32 10.45
CA PRO A 38 -12.36 15.11 9.67
C PRO A 38 -12.10 15.45 8.19
N PRO A 39 -11.34 14.62 7.44
CA PRO A 39 -11.05 14.89 6.04
C PRO A 39 -12.34 14.83 5.20
N LYS A 40 -12.67 15.95 4.56
CA LYS A 40 -13.79 16.09 3.61
C LYS A 40 -13.32 16.88 2.40
N LYS A 41 -13.71 16.44 1.21
CA LYS A 41 -13.44 17.12 -0.06
C LYS A 41 -14.73 17.18 -0.87
N ILE A 42 -14.99 18.32 -1.50
CA ILE A 42 -16.10 18.48 -2.45
C ILE A 42 -15.92 17.51 -3.63
N LEU A 43 -14.67 17.24 -4.02
CA LEU A 43 -14.31 16.25 -5.03
C LEU A 43 -14.95 14.88 -4.75
N SER A 44 -14.93 14.41 -3.50
CA SER A 44 -15.47 13.09 -3.15
C SER A 44 -16.97 13.01 -3.44
N SER A 45 -17.73 14.06 -3.13
CA SER A 45 -19.15 14.14 -3.44
C SER A 45 -19.40 14.20 -4.95
N ILE A 46 -18.64 15.00 -5.70
CA ILE A 46 -18.77 15.07 -7.17
C ILE A 46 -18.48 13.72 -7.82
N LEU A 47 -17.42 13.02 -7.39
CA LEU A 47 -17.08 11.69 -7.92
C LEU A 47 -18.18 10.67 -7.63
N HIS A 48 -18.76 10.70 -6.43
CA HIS A 48 -19.89 9.84 -6.05
C HIS A 48 -21.14 10.13 -6.89
N GLU A 49 -21.49 11.40 -7.11
CA GLU A 49 -22.64 11.77 -7.93
C GLU A 49 -22.43 11.41 -9.41
N LEU A 50 -21.22 11.60 -9.94
CA LEU A 50 -20.87 11.15 -11.28
C LEU A 50 -21.05 9.63 -11.42
N GLU A 51 -20.61 8.84 -10.44
CA GLU A 51 -20.71 7.37 -10.47
C GLU A 51 -22.16 6.85 -10.55
N ASN A 52 -23.07 7.54 -9.86
CA ASN A 52 -24.46 7.08 -9.72
C ASN A 52 -25.44 7.72 -10.71
N CYS A 53 -24.99 8.68 -11.53
CA CYS A 53 -25.87 9.38 -12.46
C CYS A 53 -26.19 8.60 -13.75
N ASN A 54 -27.30 8.95 -14.38
CA ASN A 54 -27.70 8.52 -15.72
C ASN A 54 -27.38 9.57 -16.79
N GLN A 55 -27.23 10.84 -16.39
CA GLN A 55 -26.85 11.97 -17.23
C GLN A 55 -26.27 13.07 -16.34
N PHE A 56 -25.31 13.85 -16.83
CA PHE A 56 -24.73 14.96 -16.04
C PHE A 56 -24.60 16.25 -16.85
N TYR A 57 -24.66 17.38 -16.13
CA TYR A 57 -24.47 18.71 -16.66
C TYR A 57 -23.54 19.49 -15.74
N ILE A 58 -22.53 20.15 -16.31
CA ILE A 58 -21.58 20.97 -15.56
C ILE A 58 -21.61 22.36 -16.17
N SER A 59 -21.88 23.38 -15.36
CA SER A 59 -21.78 24.79 -15.75
C SER A 59 -20.85 25.50 -14.79
N VAL A 60 -19.63 25.81 -15.25
CA VAL A 60 -18.58 26.40 -14.41
C VAL A 60 -17.92 27.58 -15.11
N ALA A 61 -17.59 28.62 -14.35
CA ALA A 61 -17.01 29.84 -14.90
C ALA A 61 -15.66 29.57 -15.59
N PHE A 62 -14.81 28.73 -15.00
CA PHE A 62 -13.56 28.32 -15.63
C PHE A 62 -13.14 26.91 -15.21
N ILE A 63 -12.30 26.31 -16.05
CA ILE A 63 -11.75 24.97 -15.84
C ILE A 63 -10.23 25.01 -15.96
N THR A 64 -9.57 24.15 -15.18
CA THR A 64 -8.12 23.96 -15.24
C THR A 64 -7.79 22.51 -15.58
N THR A 65 -6.62 22.28 -16.17
CA THR A 65 -6.12 20.95 -16.52
C THR A 65 -6.06 20.05 -15.29
N SER A 66 -5.61 20.60 -14.14
CA SER A 66 -5.61 19.89 -12.86
C SER A 66 -7.01 19.49 -12.39
N GLY A 67 -8.02 20.36 -12.57
CA GLY A 67 -9.40 20.05 -12.22
C GLY A 67 -9.95 18.89 -13.05
N VAL A 68 -9.73 18.91 -14.37
CA VAL A 68 -10.13 17.81 -15.25
C VAL A 68 -9.40 16.52 -14.87
N ALA A 69 -8.10 16.58 -14.56
CA ALA A 69 -7.32 15.43 -14.11
C ALA A 69 -7.92 14.74 -12.88
N THR A 70 -8.54 15.48 -11.95
CA THR A 70 -9.18 14.88 -10.76
C THR A 70 -10.42 14.02 -11.05
N ILE A 71 -11.10 14.23 -12.18
CA ILE A 71 -12.34 13.52 -12.54
C ILE A 71 -12.20 12.64 -13.79
N ILE A 72 -11.04 12.62 -14.43
CA ILE A 72 -10.83 12.03 -15.76
C ILE A 72 -11.19 10.53 -15.84
N ASN A 73 -10.85 9.73 -14.82
CA ASN A 73 -11.20 8.30 -14.77
C ASN A 73 -12.71 8.11 -14.70
N LYS A 74 -13.40 8.94 -13.91
CA LYS A 74 -14.85 8.86 -13.76
C LYS A 74 -15.56 9.25 -15.06
N LEU A 75 -15.03 10.24 -15.79
CA LEU A 75 -15.52 10.56 -17.14
C LEU A 75 -15.31 9.38 -18.12
N LYS A 76 -14.20 8.65 -18.00
CA LYS A 76 -13.96 7.45 -18.82
C LYS A 76 -14.93 6.31 -18.51
N GLU A 77 -15.18 6.05 -17.23
CA GLU A 77 -16.17 5.08 -16.77
C GLU A 77 -17.57 5.43 -17.32
N LEU A 78 -17.93 6.73 -17.30
CA LEU A 78 -19.20 7.20 -17.85
C LEU A 78 -19.29 7.07 -19.37
N GLU A 79 -18.19 7.29 -20.09
CA GLU A 79 -18.12 7.03 -21.54
C GLU A 79 -18.34 5.54 -21.83
N ASN A 80 -17.67 4.65 -21.09
CA ASN A 80 -17.82 3.20 -21.24
C ASN A 80 -19.26 2.72 -20.95
N ARG A 81 -19.97 3.42 -20.06
CA ARG A 81 -21.40 3.19 -19.74
C ARG A 81 -22.37 3.94 -20.66
N GLU A 82 -21.86 4.63 -21.69
CA GLU A 82 -22.64 5.45 -22.64
C GLU A 82 -23.48 6.58 -21.98
N ILE A 83 -23.10 7.02 -20.78
CA ILE A 83 -23.79 8.09 -20.05
C ILE A 83 -23.42 9.44 -20.64
N LYS A 84 -24.41 10.19 -21.12
CA LYS A 84 -24.20 11.47 -21.80
C LYS A 84 -23.92 12.62 -20.81
N GLY A 85 -23.00 13.49 -21.18
CA GLY A 85 -22.62 14.69 -20.43
C GLY A 85 -22.78 15.97 -21.25
N LYS A 86 -23.13 17.08 -20.61
CA LYS A 86 -23.04 18.42 -21.20
C LYS A 86 -22.17 19.31 -20.31
N ILE A 87 -21.14 19.92 -20.88
CA ILE A 87 -20.24 20.81 -20.13
C ILE A 87 -20.26 22.20 -20.76
N LEU A 88 -20.67 23.18 -19.97
CA LEU A 88 -20.61 24.60 -20.28
C LEU A 88 -19.50 25.25 -19.47
N VAL A 89 -18.60 25.95 -20.16
CA VAL A 89 -17.57 26.77 -19.54
C VAL A 89 -17.62 28.20 -20.06
N SER A 90 -16.89 29.13 -19.45
CA SER A 90 -16.82 30.52 -19.93
C SER A 90 -15.42 30.92 -20.39
N GLN A 91 -15.38 31.85 -21.34
CA GLN A 91 -14.20 32.62 -21.71
C GLN A 91 -13.97 33.82 -20.76
N TYR A 92 -14.85 34.04 -19.77
CA TYR A 92 -14.71 35.10 -18.78
C TYR A 92 -13.31 35.13 -18.14
N LEU A 93 -12.66 36.30 -18.17
CA LEU A 93 -11.27 36.56 -17.73
C LEU A 93 -10.18 35.71 -18.42
N ASN A 94 -10.53 34.94 -19.45
CA ASN A 94 -9.65 34.00 -20.15
C ASN A 94 -8.89 33.04 -19.19
N PHE A 95 -9.54 32.58 -18.12
CA PHE A 95 -8.94 31.66 -17.14
C PHE A 95 -9.09 30.17 -17.50
N THR A 96 -10.02 29.83 -18.38
CA THR A 96 -10.18 28.46 -18.88
C THR A 96 -8.94 28.01 -19.62
N GLN A 97 -8.35 26.89 -19.20
CA GLN A 97 -7.10 26.40 -19.79
C GLN A 97 -7.36 25.66 -21.12
N PRO A 98 -6.66 25.99 -22.22
CA PRO A 98 -6.83 25.30 -23.50
C PRO A 98 -6.58 23.79 -23.45
N GLU A 99 -5.59 23.36 -22.66
CA GLU A 99 -5.30 21.94 -22.45
C GLU A 99 -6.43 21.21 -21.70
N ALA A 100 -7.13 21.90 -20.79
CA ALA A 100 -8.30 21.34 -20.11
C ALA A 100 -9.46 21.08 -21.09
N LEU A 101 -9.69 22.03 -22.02
CA LEU A 101 -10.67 21.86 -23.10
C LEU A 101 -10.29 20.67 -23.99
N LYS A 102 -9.02 20.61 -24.42
CA LYS A 102 -8.50 19.52 -25.26
C LYS A 102 -8.72 18.15 -24.62
N ARG A 103 -8.48 18.02 -23.31
CA ARG A 103 -8.72 16.78 -22.55
C ARG A 103 -10.20 16.41 -22.49
N LEU A 104 -11.08 17.36 -22.21
CA LEU A 104 -12.53 17.11 -22.21
C LEU A 104 -13.06 16.73 -23.60
N SER A 105 -12.50 17.30 -24.68
CA SER A 105 -12.86 16.96 -26.06
C SER A 105 -12.45 15.54 -26.49
N GLN A 106 -11.70 14.80 -25.67
CA GLN A 106 -11.37 13.39 -25.95
C GLN A 106 -12.56 12.45 -25.76
N PHE A 107 -13.54 12.84 -24.95
CA PHE A 107 -14.70 12.02 -24.59
C PHE A 107 -15.85 12.20 -25.59
N LYS A 108 -16.31 11.09 -26.18
CA LYS A 108 -17.36 11.09 -27.21
C LYS A 108 -18.77 11.32 -26.65
N ASN A 109 -18.96 11.02 -25.36
CA ASN A 109 -20.23 11.17 -24.65
C ASN A 109 -20.46 12.60 -24.11
N ILE A 110 -19.51 13.53 -24.30
CA ILE A 110 -19.59 14.90 -23.76
C ILE A 110 -19.83 15.93 -24.88
N ASP A 111 -20.91 16.71 -24.78
CA ASP A 111 -21.09 17.94 -25.57
C ASP A 111 -20.46 19.11 -24.80
N LEU A 112 -19.29 19.56 -25.28
CA LEU A 112 -18.50 20.63 -24.67
C LEU A 112 -18.72 21.97 -25.39
N ARG A 113 -19.17 22.97 -24.64
CA ARG A 113 -19.42 24.32 -25.15
C ARG A 113 -18.82 25.40 -24.26
N ILE A 114 -18.53 26.55 -24.86
CA ILE A 114 -17.96 27.71 -24.19
C ILE A 114 -18.78 28.97 -24.47
N ALA A 115 -19.17 29.65 -23.40
CA ALA A 115 -19.79 30.96 -23.45
C ALA A 115 -18.71 32.02 -23.74
N THR A 116 -18.79 32.64 -24.92
CA THR A 116 -17.86 33.65 -25.42
C THR A 116 -18.33 35.09 -25.17
N THR A 117 -19.61 35.27 -24.85
CA THR A 117 -20.25 36.57 -24.60
C THR A 117 -20.87 36.62 -23.20
N GLY A 118 -20.84 37.80 -22.57
CA GLY A 118 -21.40 38.03 -21.23
C GLY A 118 -20.49 37.63 -20.06
N ASN A 119 -21.00 37.84 -18.84
CA ASN A 119 -20.30 37.56 -17.58
C ASN A 119 -20.76 36.21 -16.98
N ALA A 120 -20.60 35.12 -17.72
CA ALA A 120 -20.99 33.79 -17.25
C ALA A 120 -20.06 33.32 -16.12
N HIS A 121 -20.57 33.37 -14.88
CA HIS A 121 -19.82 33.04 -13.67
C HIS A 121 -20.50 31.95 -12.81
N ALA A 122 -21.40 31.17 -13.42
CA ALA A 122 -22.11 30.06 -12.80
C ALA A 122 -21.15 28.96 -12.33
N LYS A 123 -21.57 28.22 -11.29
CA LYS A 123 -20.85 27.10 -10.69
C LYS A 123 -21.87 26.09 -10.18
N GLY A 124 -22.33 25.26 -11.11
CA GLY A 124 -23.35 24.25 -10.90
C GLY A 124 -22.89 22.91 -11.47
N TYR A 125 -23.06 21.87 -10.66
CA TYR A 125 -22.91 20.47 -11.07
C TYR A 125 -24.28 19.81 -10.88
N ILE A 126 -24.80 19.21 -11.94
CA ILE A 126 -26.17 18.71 -12.00
C ILE A 126 -26.11 17.25 -12.44
N PHE A 127 -26.68 16.37 -11.65
CA PHE A 127 -26.66 14.93 -11.88
C PHE A 127 -28.09 14.44 -11.94
N LYS A 128 -28.46 13.84 -13.07
CA LYS A 128 -29.78 13.25 -13.27
C LYS A 128 -29.71 11.77 -12.93
N ASN A 129 -30.60 11.32 -12.07
CA ASN A 129 -30.86 9.92 -11.77
C ASN A 129 -32.22 9.51 -12.37
N ASN A 130 -32.65 8.27 -12.14
CA ASN A 130 -33.87 7.74 -12.76
C ASN A 130 -35.16 8.55 -12.51
N LYS A 131 -35.33 9.14 -11.31
CA LYS A 131 -36.56 9.86 -10.89
C LYS A 131 -36.29 11.14 -10.08
N HIS A 132 -35.04 11.57 -10.01
CA HIS A 132 -34.64 12.75 -9.27
C HIS A 132 -33.32 13.30 -9.82
N TYR A 133 -32.98 14.51 -9.40
CA TYR A 133 -31.71 15.17 -9.64
C TYR A 133 -30.98 15.45 -8.33
N ASN A 134 -29.65 15.40 -8.39
CA ASN A 134 -28.78 15.95 -7.37
C ASN A 134 -28.08 17.18 -7.94
N LEU A 135 -28.25 18.31 -7.26
CA LEU A 135 -27.75 19.62 -7.66
C LEU A 135 -26.68 20.06 -6.66
N ILE A 136 -25.47 20.37 -7.12
CA ILE A 136 -24.42 20.99 -6.32
C ILE A 136 -24.18 22.39 -6.85
N ILE A 137 -24.53 23.40 -6.07
CA ILE A 137 -24.42 24.81 -6.46
C ILE A 137 -23.62 25.56 -5.40
N GLY A 138 -22.67 26.40 -5.81
CA GLY A 138 -21.86 27.15 -4.85
C GLY A 138 -20.72 27.97 -5.45
N SER A 139 -19.57 27.94 -4.78
CA SER A 139 -18.39 28.74 -5.13
C SER A 139 -17.32 27.96 -5.91
N SER A 140 -17.47 26.65 -6.08
CA SER A 140 -16.42 25.79 -6.65
C SER A 140 -16.42 25.72 -8.17
N ASN A 141 -15.31 26.12 -8.77
CA ASN A 141 -14.99 25.84 -10.17
C ASN A 141 -14.35 24.45 -10.33
N LEU A 142 -14.26 23.94 -11.55
CA LEU A 142 -13.55 22.69 -11.85
C LEU A 142 -12.03 22.92 -11.85
N THR A 143 -11.49 23.08 -10.64
CA THR A 143 -10.07 23.17 -10.34
C THR A 143 -9.74 22.25 -9.18
N ALA A 144 -8.58 21.59 -9.20
CA ALA A 144 -8.21 20.66 -8.13
C ALA A 144 -8.23 21.33 -6.75
N GLN A 145 -7.89 22.62 -6.71
CA GLN A 145 -7.79 23.43 -5.50
C GLN A 145 -9.16 23.74 -4.92
N ALA A 146 -10.11 24.20 -5.74
CA ALA A 146 -11.50 24.41 -5.31
C ALA A 146 -12.15 23.10 -4.86
N LEU A 147 -11.89 21.99 -5.56
CA LEU A 147 -12.53 20.72 -5.21
C LEU A 147 -11.94 20.01 -3.99
N SER A 148 -10.74 20.39 -3.54
CA SER A 148 -10.01 19.62 -2.51
C SER A 148 -9.40 20.41 -1.36
N SER A 149 -9.15 21.72 -1.50
CA SER A 149 -8.31 22.44 -0.54
C SER A 149 -8.73 23.87 -0.19
N ASN A 150 -9.31 24.61 -1.13
CA ASN A 150 -9.78 25.98 -0.87
C ASN A 150 -10.98 25.95 0.07
N LYS A 151 -11.18 27.04 0.81
CA LYS A 151 -12.40 27.23 1.57
C LYS A 151 -13.53 27.57 0.60
N GLU A 152 -14.35 26.58 0.32
CA GLU A 152 -15.44 26.62 -0.65
C GLU A 152 -16.73 26.24 0.05
N TRP A 153 -17.84 26.89 -0.30
CA TRP A 153 -19.17 26.54 0.17
C TRP A 153 -20.01 26.12 -1.03
N ASN A 154 -20.48 24.87 -1.01
CA ASN A 154 -21.48 24.40 -1.96
C ASN A 154 -22.61 23.74 -1.20
N ILE A 155 -23.81 23.82 -1.77
CA ILE A 155 -24.98 23.14 -1.23
C ILE A 155 -25.32 22.02 -2.21
N LYS A 156 -25.40 20.80 -1.70
CA LYS A 156 -26.01 19.65 -2.39
C LYS A 156 -27.51 19.64 -2.07
N ILE A 157 -28.34 19.56 -3.11
CA ILE A 157 -29.78 19.48 -3.01
C ILE A 157 -30.25 18.30 -3.87
N SER A 158 -30.95 17.35 -3.27
CA SER A 158 -31.68 16.33 -3.99
C SER A 158 -33.10 16.79 -4.24
N ALA A 159 -33.61 16.67 -5.46
CA ALA A 159 -34.98 17.07 -5.80
C ALA A 159 -35.57 16.19 -6.90
N LEU A 160 -36.88 15.90 -6.80
CA LEU A 160 -37.59 15.12 -7.82
C LEU A 160 -37.63 15.84 -9.17
N ASP A 161 -37.78 15.08 -10.25
CA ASP A 161 -37.77 15.59 -11.63
C ASP A 161 -38.82 16.68 -11.87
N GLU A 162 -40.00 16.56 -11.25
CA GLU A 162 -41.14 17.49 -11.37
C GLU A 162 -41.04 18.69 -10.41
N SER A 163 -39.92 18.83 -9.68
CA SER A 163 -39.77 19.93 -8.73
C SER A 163 -39.46 21.26 -9.43
N GLY A 164 -40.06 22.35 -8.92
CA GLY A 164 -39.87 23.68 -9.51
C GLY A 164 -38.43 24.21 -9.45
N ILE A 165 -37.55 23.67 -8.57
CA ILE A 165 -36.13 24.04 -8.56
C ILE A 165 -35.37 23.38 -9.71
N VAL A 166 -35.66 22.11 -10.01
CA VAL A 166 -35.04 21.38 -11.13
C VAL A 166 -35.43 22.03 -12.45
N GLU A 167 -36.71 22.34 -12.65
CA GLU A 167 -37.20 23.01 -13.86
C GLU A 167 -36.44 24.33 -14.12
N LYS A 168 -36.31 25.20 -13.10
CA LYS A 168 -35.60 26.47 -13.21
C LYS A 168 -34.12 26.30 -13.55
N VAL A 169 -33.43 25.39 -12.85
CA VAL A 169 -31.99 25.16 -13.05
C VAL A 169 -31.70 24.58 -14.43
N ILE A 170 -32.51 23.62 -14.89
CA ILE A 170 -32.34 23.00 -16.21
C ILE A 170 -32.67 24.00 -17.33
N ASN A 171 -33.73 24.79 -17.20
CA ASN A 171 -34.09 25.81 -18.20
C ASN A 171 -33.00 26.89 -18.34
N GLU A 172 -32.45 27.35 -17.22
CA GLU A 172 -31.33 28.30 -17.23
C GLU A 172 -30.10 27.70 -17.93
N PHE A 173 -29.71 26.48 -17.54
CA PHE A 173 -28.58 25.77 -18.17
C PHE A 173 -28.77 25.61 -19.67
N GLN A 174 -29.96 25.18 -20.12
CA GLN A 174 -30.25 24.97 -21.54
C GLN A 174 -30.19 26.28 -22.32
N SER A 175 -30.75 27.37 -21.78
CA SER A 175 -30.71 28.69 -22.41
C SER A 175 -29.28 29.17 -22.68
N ASP A 176 -28.38 28.97 -21.72
CA ASP A 176 -26.97 29.36 -21.88
C ASP A 176 -26.21 28.39 -22.79
N PHE A 177 -26.48 27.09 -22.67
CA PHE A 177 -25.81 26.06 -23.45
C PHE A 177 -26.13 26.15 -24.95
N GLU A 178 -27.36 26.52 -25.31
CA GLU A 178 -27.78 26.70 -26.70
C GLU A 178 -27.13 27.91 -27.37
N LYS A 179 -26.88 28.99 -26.61
CA LYS A 179 -26.19 30.21 -27.09
C LYS A 179 -24.67 30.04 -27.17
N ALA A 180 -24.12 29.07 -26.43
CA ALA A 180 -22.68 28.86 -26.32
C ALA A 180 -22.07 28.26 -27.59
N THR A 181 -20.79 28.56 -27.81
CA THR A 181 -20.02 28.07 -28.98
C THR A 181 -19.53 26.66 -28.72
N HIS A 182 -19.60 25.78 -29.73
CA HIS A 182 -19.01 24.45 -29.65
C HIS A 182 -17.48 24.51 -29.60
N VAL A 183 -16.89 23.72 -28.70
CA VAL A 183 -15.42 23.65 -28.56
C VAL A 183 -14.86 22.64 -29.56
N THR A 184 -14.51 23.12 -30.76
CA THR A 184 -13.82 22.33 -31.79
C THR A 184 -12.29 22.40 -31.64
N LYS A 185 -11.55 21.56 -32.38
CA LYS A 185 -10.09 21.61 -32.40
C LYS A 185 -9.58 22.97 -32.90
N GLU A 186 -10.22 23.52 -33.92
CA GLU A 186 -9.92 24.83 -34.51
C GLU A 186 -10.18 25.95 -33.49
N TYR A 187 -11.28 25.86 -32.74
CA TYR A 187 -11.57 26.81 -31.67
C TYR A 187 -10.45 26.78 -30.61
N ILE A 188 -10.05 25.60 -30.11
CA ILE A 188 -9.00 25.47 -29.10
C ILE A 188 -7.69 26.10 -29.57
N LEU A 189 -7.30 25.90 -30.83
CA LEU A 189 -6.10 26.50 -31.41
C LEU A 189 -6.17 28.04 -31.38
N SER A 190 -7.29 28.62 -31.86
CA SER A 190 -7.48 30.08 -31.85
C SER A 190 -7.55 30.66 -30.44
N TYR A 191 -8.21 29.96 -29.51
CA TYR A 191 -8.35 30.38 -28.11
C TYR A 191 -7.02 30.32 -27.36
N ASN A 192 -6.15 29.36 -27.66
CA ASN A 192 -4.83 29.26 -27.06
C ASN A 192 -4.00 30.52 -27.29
N GLU A 193 -4.09 31.16 -28.47
CA GLU A 193 -3.41 32.43 -28.72
C GLU A 193 -3.89 33.56 -27.79
N ILE A 194 -5.20 33.63 -27.56
CA ILE A 194 -5.83 34.61 -26.65
C ILE A 194 -5.35 34.35 -25.21
N TYR A 195 -5.41 33.08 -24.78
CA TYR A 195 -4.98 32.66 -23.46
C TYR A 195 -3.50 32.99 -23.21
N GLN A 196 -2.60 32.69 -24.16
CA GLN A 196 -1.16 32.98 -24.01
C GLN A 196 -0.87 34.48 -23.93
N LYS A 197 -1.55 35.31 -24.74
CA LYS A 197 -1.43 36.78 -24.65
C LYS A 197 -1.82 37.29 -23.26
N GLN A 198 -2.94 36.82 -22.73
CA GLN A 198 -3.39 37.19 -21.38
C GLN A 198 -2.40 36.69 -20.30
N PHE A 199 -1.89 35.48 -20.43
CA PHE A 199 -0.93 34.90 -19.50
C PHE A 199 0.37 35.71 -19.41
N ILE A 200 0.90 36.16 -20.55
CA ILE A 200 2.09 37.02 -20.62
C ILE A 200 1.83 38.39 -19.99
N LEU A 201 0.66 39.00 -20.26
CA LEU A 201 0.26 40.28 -19.66
C LEU A 201 0.15 40.18 -18.13
N ASN A 202 -0.42 39.09 -17.62
CA ASN A 202 -0.53 38.87 -16.17
C ASN A 202 0.85 38.65 -15.52
N ARG A 203 1.81 38.04 -16.22
CA ARG A 203 3.19 37.83 -15.73
C ARG A 203 4.04 39.10 -15.74
N THR A 204 3.90 39.95 -16.75
CA THR A 204 4.70 41.18 -16.90
C THR A 204 4.38 42.24 -15.85
N ASN A 205 3.22 42.16 -15.19
CA ASN A 205 2.83 43.03 -14.07
C ASN A 205 3.35 42.58 -12.69
N LEU A 206 4.09 41.48 -12.61
CA LEU A 206 4.70 40.99 -11.37
C LEU A 206 6.21 41.28 -11.39
N ILE A 207 6.63 42.40 -10.80
CA ILE A 207 8.04 42.58 -10.40
C ILE A 207 8.25 41.67 -9.20
N PRO A 208 9.05 40.59 -9.28
CA PRO A 208 9.32 39.77 -8.12
C PRO A 208 10.11 40.64 -7.12
N PRO A 209 9.66 40.78 -5.86
CA PRO A 209 10.50 41.41 -4.86
C PRO A 209 11.81 40.61 -4.74
N PRO A 210 12.96 41.25 -4.44
CA PRO A 210 14.19 40.54 -4.17
C PRO A 210 13.95 39.58 -3.00
N THR A 211 13.93 38.28 -3.29
CA THR A 211 13.59 37.25 -2.31
C THR A 211 14.80 36.98 -1.43
N VAL A 212 14.77 37.52 -0.21
CA VAL A 212 15.59 37.00 0.88
C VAL A 212 15.16 35.56 1.13
N ILE A 213 16.08 34.61 0.97
CA ILE A 213 15.78 33.19 1.17
C ILE A 213 15.61 32.94 2.67
N THR A 214 14.41 32.60 3.11
CA THR A 214 14.09 32.29 4.51
C THR A 214 13.71 30.82 4.68
N PRO A 215 13.96 30.23 5.87
CA PRO A 215 13.46 28.89 6.20
C PRO A 215 11.92 28.82 6.13
N ASN A 216 11.38 27.68 5.71
CA ASN A 216 9.93 27.40 5.82
C ASN A 216 9.55 26.88 7.22
N SER A 217 8.23 26.74 7.48
CA SER A 217 7.66 26.26 8.76
C SER A 217 8.37 25.03 9.32
N MET A 218 8.55 24.02 8.49
CA MET A 218 9.22 22.79 8.89
C MET A 218 10.72 22.97 9.14
N GLN A 219 11.40 23.72 8.28
CA GLN A 219 12.82 23.97 8.47
C GLN A 219 13.04 24.70 9.79
N ILE A 220 12.13 25.59 10.20
CA ILE A 220 12.15 26.21 11.53
C ILE A 220 12.06 25.14 12.63
N GLU A 221 11.08 24.23 12.57
CA GLU A 221 10.94 23.12 13.53
C GLU A 221 12.20 22.24 13.61
N ALA A 222 12.77 21.87 12.46
CA ALA A 222 14.00 21.08 12.39
C ALA A 222 15.20 21.82 12.98
N LEU A 223 15.35 23.12 12.69
CA LEU A 223 16.43 23.96 13.23
C LEU A 223 16.29 24.15 14.76
N GLU A 224 15.07 24.28 15.27
CA GLU A 224 14.80 24.34 16.71
C GLU A 224 15.19 23.04 17.41
N ASN A 225 14.84 21.88 16.84
CA ASN A 225 15.24 20.57 17.38
C ASN A 225 16.76 20.36 17.34
N LEU A 226 17.43 20.76 16.25
CA LEU A 226 18.90 20.71 16.17
C LEU A 226 19.55 21.60 17.24
N LYS A 227 19.01 22.80 17.47
CA LYS A 227 19.46 23.69 18.55
C LYS A 227 19.25 23.07 19.93
N LYS A 228 18.11 22.41 20.16
CA LYS A 228 17.82 21.69 21.40
C LYS A 228 18.83 20.57 21.65
N LEU A 229 19.10 19.72 20.66
CA LEU A 229 20.10 18.65 20.76
C LEU A 229 21.50 19.18 21.13
N ARG A 230 21.92 20.29 20.51
CA ARG A 230 23.19 20.95 20.86
C ARG A 230 23.20 21.49 22.29
N THR A 231 22.07 22.02 22.76
CA THR A 231 21.91 22.50 24.15
C THR A 231 22.00 21.35 25.15
N GLU A 232 21.50 20.17 24.77
CA GLU A 232 21.64 18.90 25.51
C GLU A 232 23.03 18.26 25.36
N GLN A 233 24.01 19.00 24.81
CA GLN A 233 25.40 18.55 24.61
C GLN A 233 25.54 17.34 23.67
N LYS A 234 24.54 17.08 22.81
CA LYS A 234 24.68 16.10 21.72
C LYS A 234 25.53 16.68 20.60
N ASN A 235 26.44 15.88 20.07
CA ASN A 235 27.35 16.27 18.97
C ASN A 235 27.04 15.56 17.65
N LYS A 236 26.01 14.71 17.58
CA LYS A 236 25.57 14.05 16.35
C LYS A 236 24.06 14.12 16.22
N ALA A 237 23.56 14.25 15.00
CA ALA A 237 22.13 14.21 14.71
C ALA A 237 21.84 13.68 13.30
N LEU A 238 20.68 13.06 13.13
CA LEU A 238 20.14 12.59 11.84
C LEU A 238 18.83 13.32 11.52
N ILE A 239 18.72 13.83 10.29
CA ILE A 239 17.48 14.38 9.73
C ILE A 239 16.97 13.43 8.66
N ILE A 240 15.71 13.01 8.80
CA ILE A 240 14.99 12.21 7.83
C ILE A 240 14.05 13.13 7.07
N SER A 241 14.25 13.30 5.77
CA SER A 241 13.51 14.28 4.98
C SER A 241 13.20 13.78 3.58
N ALA A 242 11.90 13.73 3.24
CA ALA A 242 11.41 13.33 1.93
C ALA A 242 12.12 14.09 0.79
N THR A 243 12.29 13.43 -0.35
CA THR A 243 12.88 14.05 -1.54
C THR A 243 12.08 15.29 -1.96
N GLY A 244 12.78 16.36 -2.37
CA GLY A 244 12.13 17.60 -2.83
C GLY A 244 11.79 18.61 -1.73
N THR A 245 12.05 18.29 -0.45
CA THR A 245 11.77 19.17 0.71
C THR A 245 12.85 20.22 1.02
N GLY A 246 13.91 20.30 0.21
CA GLY A 246 14.96 21.32 0.39
C GLY A 246 16.01 20.99 1.45
N LYS A 247 16.43 19.71 1.58
CA LYS A 247 17.50 19.24 2.48
C LYS A 247 18.76 20.13 2.46
N THR A 248 19.21 20.50 1.26
CA THR A 248 20.38 21.36 1.08
C THR A 248 20.21 22.74 1.71
N TYR A 249 19.04 23.38 1.56
CA TYR A 249 18.75 24.66 2.21
C TYR A 249 18.67 24.52 3.74
N LEU A 250 18.01 23.46 4.24
CA LEU A 250 17.96 23.16 5.67
C LEU A 250 19.37 23.07 6.27
N SER A 251 20.27 22.32 5.62
CA SER A 251 21.65 22.18 6.06
C SER A 251 22.44 23.49 6.02
N ALA A 252 22.17 24.36 5.04
CA ALA A 252 22.82 25.66 4.93
C ALA A 252 22.35 26.62 6.03
N PHE A 253 21.05 26.62 6.36
CA PHE A 253 20.51 27.41 7.46
C PHE A 253 21.02 26.91 8.82
N ASP A 254 21.14 25.60 8.99
CA ASP A 254 21.67 25.02 10.22
C ASP A 254 23.16 25.31 10.39
N ALA A 255 23.94 25.21 9.32
CA ALA A 255 25.34 25.66 9.31
C ALA A 255 25.47 27.15 9.62
N LYS A 256 24.54 27.99 9.16
CA LYS A 256 24.54 29.43 9.46
C LYS A 256 24.24 29.68 10.93
N ALA A 257 23.30 28.94 11.52
CA ALA A 257 22.98 29.01 12.94
C ALA A 257 24.13 28.48 13.83
N PHE A 258 24.83 27.44 13.40
CA PHE A 258 26.00 26.89 14.10
C PHE A 258 27.27 27.76 13.96
N ASN A 259 27.40 28.46 12.82
CA ASN A 259 28.53 29.33 12.45
C ASN A 259 29.93 28.68 12.62
N PRO A 260 30.23 27.57 11.91
CA PRO A 260 31.53 26.89 12.01
C PRO A 260 32.67 27.74 11.40
N LYS A 261 33.90 27.55 11.89
CA LYS A 261 35.09 28.08 11.19
C LYS A 261 35.43 27.18 10.01
N LYS A 262 35.42 25.85 10.22
CA LYS A 262 35.68 24.85 9.18
C LYS A 262 34.51 23.89 9.03
N LEU A 263 33.97 23.75 7.81
CA LEU A 263 32.87 22.83 7.50
C LEU A 263 33.25 21.87 6.38
N LEU A 264 32.85 20.61 6.51
CA LEU A 264 32.92 19.60 5.45
C LEU A 264 31.51 19.16 5.06
N PHE A 265 31.16 19.33 3.79
CA PHE A 265 29.92 18.83 3.21
C PHE A 265 30.22 17.63 2.31
N VAL A 266 29.71 16.46 2.68
CA VAL A 266 30.00 15.17 2.03
C VAL A 266 28.76 14.66 1.29
N VAL A 267 28.95 14.27 0.04
CA VAL A 267 27.91 13.70 -0.82
C VAL A 267 28.42 12.48 -1.58
N HIS A 268 27.53 11.74 -2.24
CA HIS A 268 27.93 10.55 -3.02
C HIS A 268 28.29 10.84 -4.49
N ARG A 269 27.97 12.04 -5.01
CA ARG A 269 28.19 12.45 -6.42
C ARG A 269 28.71 13.87 -6.54
N LEU A 270 29.57 14.11 -7.53
CA LEU A 270 30.20 15.41 -7.79
C LEU A 270 29.20 16.51 -8.19
N THR A 271 28.17 16.15 -8.96
CA THR A 271 27.10 17.07 -9.38
C THR A 271 26.35 17.66 -8.18
N ILE A 272 26.04 16.83 -7.18
CA ILE A 272 25.38 17.23 -5.94
C ILE A 272 26.28 18.15 -5.12
N ALA A 273 27.59 17.86 -5.07
CA ALA A 273 28.56 18.72 -4.38
C ALA A 273 28.57 20.13 -4.98
N LYS A 274 28.61 20.24 -6.31
CA LYS A 274 28.56 21.53 -7.04
C LYS A 274 27.24 22.28 -6.78
N ASN A 275 26.10 21.59 -6.80
CA ASN A 275 24.80 22.22 -6.55
C ASN A 275 24.64 22.67 -5.08
N SER A 276 25.19 21.89 -4.14
CA SER A 276 25.19 22.23 -2.71
C SER A 276 26.08 23.44 -2.43
N LEU A 277 27.26 23.51 -3.04
CA LEU A 277 28.16 24.66 -2.97
C LEU A 277 27.45 25.95 -3.44
N LYS A 278 26.77 25.92 -4.61
CA LYS A 278 25.98 27.06 -5.10
C LYS A 278 24.87 27.47 -4.13
N THR A 279 24.25 26.51 -3.45
CA THR A 279 23.18 26.77 -2.47
C THR A 279 23.73 27.45 -1.23
N PHE A 280 24.85 26.96 -0.68
CA PHE A 280 25.51 27.58 0.47
C PHE A 280 26.02 29.00 0.13
N GLN A 281 26.55 29.23 -1.07
CA GLN A 281 26.92 30.57 -1.53
C GLN A 281 25.74 31.55 -1.52
N LYS A 282 24.52 31.11 -1.86
CA LYS A 282 23.31 31.95 -1.78
C LYS A 282 22.92 32.31 -0.34
N VAL A 283 23.16 31.42 0.63
CA VAL A 283 22.75 31.59 2.03
C VAL A 283 23.78 32.38 2.86
N PHE A 284 25.07 32.17 2.61
CA PHE A 284 26.19 32.83 3.31
C PHE A 284 26.74 34.06 2.57
N GLY A 285 26.42 34.24 1.28
CA GLY A 285 26.94 35.35 0.49
C GLY A 285 28.47 35.34 0.44
N LYS A 286 29.09 36.46 0.85
CA LYS A 286 30.55 36.64 0.89
C LYS A 286 31.17 36.42 2.28
N GLU A 287 30.41 35.94 3.26
CA GLU A 287 30.88 35.81 4.65
C GLU A 287 31.91 34.68 4.85
N LYS A 288 31.90 33.66 3.98
CA LYS A 288 32.73 32.45 4.08
C LYS A 288 33.27 32.07 2.70
N THR A 289 34.50 31.60 2.67
CA THR A 289 35.13 31.03 1.47
C THR A 289 34.72 29.57 1.30
N MET A 290 34.45 29.13 0.07
CA MET A 290 33.94 27.78 -0.21
C MET A 290 34.66 27.17 -1.41
N GLY A 291 35.01 25.89 -1.32
CA GLY A 291 35.78 25.19 -2.35
C GLY A 291 35.33 23.75 -2.57
N LEU A 292 35.72 23.20 -3.72
CA LEU A 292 35.44 21.82 -4.10
C LEU A 292 36.68 20.93 -3.91
N TYR A 293 36.49 19.77 -3.29
CA TYR A 293 37.52 18.76 -3.09
C TYR A 293 37.11 17.45 -3.77
N SER A 294 37.49 17.30 -5.04
CA SER A 294 37.16 16.12 -5.85
C SER A 294 38.09 15.98 -7.05
N GLY A 295 38.66 14.78 -7.24
CA GLY A 295 39.51 14.48 -8.40
C GLY A 295 40.75 15.38 -8.50
N GLU A 296 40.83 16.14 -9.61
CA GLU A 296 41.92 17.08 -9.90
C GLU A 296 41.76 18.44 -9.19
N LYS A 297 40.54 18.84 -8.80
CA LYS A 297 40.29 20.09 -8.07
C LYS A 297 40.33 19.81 -6.56
N ARG A 298 41.32 20.41 -5.88
CA ARG A 298 41.60 20.19 -4.45
C ARG A 298 41.75 21.52 -3.72
N GLU A 299 40.66 22.26 -3.64
CA GLU A 299 40.64 23.57 -2.97
C GLU A 299 40.52 23.37 -1.45
N LEU A 300 41.65 23.41 -0.74
CA LEU A 300 41.74 23.17 0.70
C LEU A 300 41.77 24.45 1.55
N ASP A 301 42.25 25.56 0.98
CA ASP A 301 42.31 26.87 1.65
C ASP A 301 40.96 27.60 1.58
N CYS A 302 39.91 26.95 2.07
CA CYS A 302 38.58 27.55 2.20
C CYS A 302 37.97 27.22 3.57
N ASP A 303 37.00 28.02 4.01
CA ASP A 303 36.27 27.78 5.25
C ASP A 303 35.41 26.52 5.10
N PHE A 304 34.68 26.40 3.99
CA PHE A 304 33.77 25.27 3.73
C PHE A 304 34.21 24.44 2.53
N VAL A 305 34.43 23.16 2.75
CA VAL A 305 34.86 22.19 1.73
C VAL A 305 33.68 21.31 1.32
N PHE A 306 33.45 21.16 0.02
CA PHE A 306 32.45 20.25 -0.55
C PHE A 306 33.16 19.08 -1.25
N SER A 307 32.88 17.85 -0.84
CA SER A 307 33.59 16.66 -1.34
C SER A 307 32.64 15.49 -1.63
N THR A 308 33.07 14.61 -2.54
CA THR A 308 32.48 13.28 -2.64
C THR A 308 33.05 12.34 -1.60
N ILE A 309 32.25 11.38 -1.10
CA ILE A 309 32.68 10.38 -0.13
C ILE A 309 33.85 9.54 -0.67
N GLN A 310 33.82 9.18 -1.95
CA GLN A 310 34.86 8.36 -2.59
C GLN A 310 36.22 9.08 -2.63
N THR A 311 36.23 10.42 -2.61
CA THR A 311 37.47 11.20 -2.57
C THR A 311 37.96 11.32 -1.12
N ILE A 312 37.14 11.87 -0.23
CA ILE A 312 37.60 12.24 1.12
C ILE A 312 37.89 11.02 2.01
N SER A 313 37.24 9.87 1.78
CA SER A 313 37.38 8.66 2.62
C SER A 313 38.59 7.77 2.30
N LYS A 314 39.40 8.12 1.29
CA LYS A 314 40.65 7.39 0.99
C LYS A 314 41.67 7.70 2.08
N SER A 315 42.39 6.69 2.57
CA SER A 315 43.35 6.84 3.67
C SER A 315 44.40 7.93 3.39
N THR A 316 44.92 7.97 2.16
CA THR A 316 45.88 9.00 1.70
C THR A 316 45.34 10.43 1.76
N HIS A 317 44.02 10.62 1.76
CA HIS A 317 43.39 11.92 1.93
C HIS A 317 43.01 12.19 3.38
N LEU A 318 42.48 11.21 4.11
CA LEU A 318 42.12 11.34 5.53
C LEU A 318 43.33 11.75 6.38
N GLU A 319 44.50 11.14 6.14
CA GLU A 319 45.73 11.41 6.87
C GLU A 319 46.24 12.85 6.70
N ASN A 320 45.84 13.54 5.63
CA ASN A 320 46.20 14.96 5.43
C ASN A 320 45.40 15.91 6.34
N PHE A 321 44.35 15.43 7.01
CA PHE A 321 43.55 16.23 7.91
C PHE A 321 43.68 15.72 9.34
N SER A 322 43.91 16.63 10.29
CA SER A 322 43.78 16.32 11.71
C SER A 322 42.34 15.92 12.04
N LYS A 323 42.15 15.06 13.05
CA LYS A 323 40.83 14.61 13.50
C LYS A 323 39.85 15.76 13.79
N ASN A 324 40.35 16.87 14.34
CA ASN A 324 39.56 18.05 14.73
C ASN A 324 39.58 19.18 13.68
N HIS A 325 39.97 18.88 12.43
CA HIS A 325 40.13 19.91 11.39
C HIS A 325 38.81 20.62 11.07
N PHE A 326 37.70 19.88 11.03
CA PHE A 326 36.37 20.40 10.73
C PHE A 326 35.57 20.57 12.02
N ASP A 327 35.02 21.77 12.25
CA ASP A 327 34.10 22.02 13.36
C ASP A 327 32.74 21.34 13.12
N TYR A 328 32.32 21.30 11.85
CA TYR A 328 31.02 20.78 11.47
C TYR A 328 31.14 19.91 10.21
N ILE A 329 30.67 18.66 10.30
CA ILE A 329 30.56 17.76 9.16
C ILE A 329 29.08 17.54 8.85
N ILE A 330 28.71 17.65 7.57
CA ILE A 330 27.37 17.37 7.06
C ILE A 330 27.49 16.26 6.01
N ILE A 331 26.72 15.19 6.16
CA ILE A 331 26.69 14.06 5.23
C ILE A 331 25.28 13.97 4.62
N ASP A 332 25.17 14.15 3.30
CA ASP A 332 23.92 13.93 2.57
C ASP A 332 23.82 12.48 2.05
N GLU A 333 22.59 11.99 1.89
CA GLU A 333 22.25 10.59 1.58
C GLU A 333 22.97 9.59 2.50
N THR A 334 22.88 9.88 3.79
CA THR A 334 23.48 9.10 4.89
C THR A 334 22.99 7.65 4.96
N HIS A 335 21.92 7.27 4.24
CA HIS A 335 21.52 5.87 4.12
C HIS A 335 22.60 4.99 3.47
N ARG A 336 23.57 5.58 2.78
CA ARG A 336 24.77 4.88 2.24
C ARG A 336 25.88 4.65 3.28
N SER A 337 25.70 5.13 4.52
CA SER A 337 26.76 5.22 5.54
C SER A 337 27.26 3.89 6.12
N GLY A 338 26.56 2.79 5.85
CA GLY A 338 27.04 1.44 6.19
C GLY A 338 28.17 0.93 5.29
N ALA A 339 28.49 1.64 4.19
CA ALA A 339 29.68 1.30 3.39
C ALA A 339 30.97 1.71 4.14
N ASP A 340 32.02 0.91 3.99
CA ASP A 340 33.31 1.13 4.68
C ASP A 340 33.88 2.54 4.50
N SER A 341 33.62 3.18 3.36
CA SER A 341 34.05 4.56 3.08
C SER A 341 33.47 5.58 4.07
N TYR A 342 32.18 5.48 4.39
CA TYR A 342 31.54 6.36 5.36
C TYR A 342 31.98 6.04 6.78
N LEU A 343 32.07 4.75 7.13
CA LEU A 343 32.56 4.32 8.44
C LEU A 343 33.98 4.82 8.70
N ARG A 344 34.89 4.77 7.71
CA ARG A 344 36.24 5.34 7.82
C ARG A 344 36.22 6.85 8.07
N LEU A 345 35.37 7.58 7.35
CA LEU A 345 35.23 9.03 7.53
C LEU A 345 34.74 9.38 8.94
N ILE A 346 33.66 8.74 9.38
CA ILE A 346 33.02 9.00 10.68
C ILE A 346 33.95 8.59 11.83
N LYS A 347 34.74 7.52 11.67
CA LYS A 347 35.73 7.08 12.67
C LYS A 347 36.97 7.98 12.74
N HIS A 348 37.35 8.64 11.65
CA HIS A 348 38.55 9.48 11.59
C HIS A 348 38.35 10.86 12.21
N PHE A 349 37.25 11.53 11.88
CA PHE A 349 36.99 12.90 12.31
C PHE A 349 36.22 12.99 13.64
N GLU A 350 36.58 13.98 14.46
CA GLU A 350 35.94 14.30 15.74
C GLU A 350 35.41 15.75 15.71
N PRO A 351 34.38 16.06 14.89
CA PRO A 351 33.86 17.42 14.79
C PRO A 351 33.07 17.81 16.05
N LYS A 352 32.88 19.13 16.25
CA LYS A 352 31.98 19.63 17.31
C LYS A 352 30.53 19.25 17.05
N PHE A 353 30.15 19.12 15.77
CA PHE A 353 28.84 18.61 15.39
C PHE A 353 28.93 17.78 14.10
N LEU A 354 28.17 16.69 14.02
CA LEU A 354 28.01 15.84 12.84
C LEU A 354 26.53 15.72 12.49
N LEU A 355 26.15 16.16 11.29
CA LEU A 355 24.78 16.06 10.81
C LEU A 355 24.68 15.08 9.65
N GLY A 356 23.84 14.06 9.81
CA GLY A 356 23.41 13.18 8.73
C GLY A 356 22.08 13.65 8.16
N MET A 357 21.91 13.57 6.85
CA MET A 357 20.64 13.78 6.18
C MET A 357 20.33 12.62 5.26
N THR A 358 19.09 12.15 5.26
CA THR A 358 18.64 11.12 4.34
C THR A 358 17.14 11.19 4.12
N ALA A 359 16.64 10.65 3.01
CA ALA A 359 15.20 10.43 2.85
C ALA A 359 14.74 9.11 3.46
N THR A 360 15.65 8.15 3.63
CA THR A 360 15.33 6.73 3.80
C THR A 360 16.38 6.08 4.69
N PRO A 361 16.37 6.32 6.01
CA PRO A 361 17.33 5.69 6.91
C PRO A 361 17.17 4.16 6.98
N GLU A 362 16.00 3.65 6.57
CA GLU A 362 15.68 2.22 6.54
C GLU A 362 16.48 1.51 5.43
N ARG A 363 17.40 0.61 5.81
CA ARG A 363 18.12 -0.24 4.86
C ARG A 363 17.65 -1.70 4.94
N THR A 364 17.72 -2.39 3.80
CA THR A 364 17.40 -3.82 3.69
C THR A 364 18.56 -4.74 4.12
N ASP A 365 19.79 -4.23 4.17
CA ASP A 365 21.00 -4.99 4.52
C ASP A 365 21.31 -5.02 6.03
N GLY A 366 20.41 -4.49 6.87
CA GLY A 366 20.50 -4.60 8.33
C GLY A 366 21.50 -3.66 9.02
N ASN A 367 22.16 -2.77 8.29
CA ASN A 367 23.09 -1.79 8.87
C ASN A 367 22.36 -0.65 9.61
N ASP A 368 22.67 -0.47 10.90
CA ASP A 368 22.07 0.55 11.75
C ASP A 368 22.68 1.95 11.51
N VAL A 369 22.06 2.71 10.60
CA VAL A 369 22.43 4.11 10.33
C VAL A 369 22.15 4.99 11.55
N PHE A 370 21.16 4.68 12.39
CA PHE A 370 20.80 5.48 13.54
C PHE A 370 21.88 5.45 14.62
N GLN A 371 22.51 4.29 14.82
CA GLN A 371 23.64 4.13 15.75
C GLN A 371 24.81 5.07 15.42
N LEU A 372 25.08 5.33 14.14
CA LEU A 372 26.17 6.23 13.72
C LEU A 372 25.97 7.67 14.20
N PHE A 373 24.73 8.06 14.49
CA PHE A 373 24.34 9.38 15.00
C PHE A 373 23.84 9.32 16.45
N ASP A 374 24.24 8.28 17.19
CA ASP A 374 23.88 8.03 18.58
C ASP A 374 22.36 8.04 18.83
N HIS A 375 21.59 7.57 17.83
CA HIS A 375 20.12 7.53 17.82
C HIS A 375 19.44 8.91 17.93
N ASN A 376 20.17 10.02 17.75
CA ASN A 376 19.62 11.37 17.82
C ASN A 376 18.91 11.75 16.51
N ILE A 377 17.63 11.44 16.38
CA ILE A 377 16.80 11.90 15.24
C ILE A 377 16.33 13.33 15.53
N ALA A 378 16.86 14.31 14.81
CA ALA A 378 16.49 15.71 14.99
C ALA A 378 15.10 16.02 14.44
N TYR A 379 14.75 15.42 13.31
CA TYR A 379 13.47 15.67 12.65
C TYR A 379 13.16 14.60 11.58
N GLU A 380 11.88 14.23 11.44
CA GLU A 380 11.39 13.29 10.42
C GLU A 380 10.23 13.91 9.61
N ILE A 381 10.41 14.04 8.30
CA ILE A 381 9.33 14.37 7.35
C ILE A 381 9.23 13.37 6.21
N ARG A 382 8.03 12.78 6.07
CA ARG A 382 7.63 11.90 4.98
C ARG A 382 6.74 12.62 3.96
N LEU A 383 6.35 11.90 2.90
CA LEU A 383 5.59 12.42 1.77
C LEU A 383 4.31 13.20 2.18
N ASN A 384 3.46 12.64 3.04
CA ASN A 384 2.20 13.26 3.43
C ASN A 384 2.37 14.60 4.15
N LYS A 385 3.21 14.65 5.18
CA LYS A 385 3.52 15.90 5.89
C LYS A 385 4.15 16.93 4.94
N ALA A 386 4.96 16.48 3.96
CA ALA A 386 5.56 17.39 2.97
C ALA A 386 4.53 17.95 1.97
N MET A 387 3.48 17.19 1.67
CA MET A 387 2.32 17.67 0.89
C MET A 387 1.44 18.63 1.70
N GLU A 388 1.20 18.34 2.99
CA GLU A 388 0.41 19.21 3.89
C GLU A 388 1.00 20.60 4.00
N GLU A 389 2.32 20.69 4.12
CA GLU A 389 3.09 21.93 4.17
C GLU A 389 3.28 22.58 2.79
N LYS A 390 2.64 22.05 1.74
CA LYS A 390 2.72 22.53 0.35
C LYS A 390 4.17 22.71 -0.13
N MET A 391 5.08 21.83 0.27
CA MET A 391 6.49 21.89 -0.15
C MET A 391 6.73 21.21 -1.49
N LEU A 392 5.87 20.25 -1.81
CA LEU A 392 5.93 19.45 -3.02
C LEU A 392 4.91 19.93 -4.04
N SER A 393 5.18 19.65 -5.31
CA SER A 393 4.18 19.75 -6.38
C SER A 393 3.02 18.81 -6.06
N THR A 394 1.79 19.21 -6.38
CA THR A 394 0.67 18.29 -6.37
C THR A 394 0.88 17.20 -7.42
N PHE A 395 0.27 16.04 -7.23
CA PHE A 395 0.33 14.95 -8.20
C PHE A 395 -1.03 14.27 -8.39
N HIS A 396 -1.24 13.70 -9.56
CA HIS A 396 -2.38 12.84 -9.87
C HIS A 396 -1.83 11.47 -10.24
N TYR A 397 -2.08 10.49 -9.36
CA TYR A 397 -1.63 9.11 -9.51
C TYR A 397 -2.75 8.26 -10.10
N TYR A 398 -2.42 7.51 -11.15
CA TYR A 398 -3.31 6.62 -11.88
C TYR A 398 -2.70 5.22 -11.91
N GLY A 399 -3.25 4.31 -11.10
CA GLY A 399 -2.95 2.89 -11.19
C GLY A 399 -3.81 2.26 -12.28
N VAL A 400 -3.16 1.76 -13.32
CA VAL A 400 -3.79 1.15 -14.49
C VAL A 400 -3.34 -0.28 -14.68
N THR A 401 -4.21 -1.11 -15.21
CA THR A 401 -3.89 -2.50 -15.53
C THR A 401 -2.78 -2.58 -16.60
N ASP A 402 -1.77 -3.43 -16.41
CA ASP A 402 -0.64 -3.54 -17.36
C ASP A 402 -1.05 -4.14 -18.72
N LEU A 403 -1.45 -5.42 -18.79
CA LEU A 403 -1.85 -6.10 -20.02
C LEU A 403 -3.05 -7.05 -19.79
N LEU A 404 -3.85 -7.23 -20.84
CA LEU A 404 -4.95 -8.20 -20.95
C LEU A 404 -4.88 -8.77 -22.38
N ILE A 405 -4.63 -10.08 -22.57
CA ILE A 405 -4.68 -10.73 -23.89
C ILE A 405 -5.87 -11.67 -23.90
N ASP A 406 -6.79 -11.54 -24.88
CA ASP A 406 -8.02 -12.34 -25.03
C ASP A 406 -8.94 -12.38 -23.78
N ASN A 407 -8.98 -11.29 -23.00
CA ASN A 407 -9.64 -11.22 -21.68
C ASN A 407 -9.12 -12.25 -20.65
N THR A 408 -7.99 -12.88 -20.94
CA THR A 408 -7.25 -13.76 -20.03
C THR A 408 -6.04 -13.03 -19.46
N GLU A 409 -5.92 -13.07 -18.14
CA GLU A 409 -4.82 -12.45 -17.40
C GLU A 409 -3.54 -13.27 -17.64
N ILE A 410 -2.43 -12.60 -17.98
CA ILE A 410 -1.12 -13.25 -18.05
C ILE A 410 -0.40 -13.00 -16.74
N ASP A 411 0.08 -14.09 -16.14
CA ASP A 411 0.92 -14.03 -14.96
C ASP A 411 2.31 -13.55 -15.38
N ASN A 412 2.68 -12.33 -14.98
CA ASN A 412 3.94 -11.66 -15.33
C ASN A 412 5.13 -12.26 -14.54
N LYS A 413 5.27 -13.58 -14.51
CA LYS A 413 6.52 -14.23 -14.13
C LYS A 413 7.11 -14.81 -15.42
N SER A 414 8.03 -14.05 -16.03
CA SER A 414 9.16 -14.50 -16.89
C SER A 414 9.18 -14.31 -18.42
N ASP A 415 8.10 -13.98 -19.14
CA ASP A 415 8.20 -13.88 -20.61
C ASP A 415 8.67 -12.50 -21.13
N PHE A 416 9.97 -12.40 -21.46
CA PHE A 416 10.61 -11.22 -22.05
C PHE A 416 9.85 -10.67 -23.27
N ASN A 417 9.33 -11.56 -24.12
CA ASN A 417 8.61 -11.18 -25.35
C ASN A 417 7.31 -10.42 -25.08
N LEU A 418 6.67 -10.62 -23.92
CA LEU A 418 5.41 -9.95 -23.58
C LEU A 418 5.64 -8.53 -23.03
N LEU A 419 6.80 -8.28 -22.41
CA LEU A 419 7.17 -6.97 -21.86
C LEU A 419 7.47 -5.91 -22.93
N ILE A 420 7.81 -6.33 -24.14
CA ILE A 420 8.13 -5.48 -25.30
C ILE A 420 7.17 -5.68 -26.47
N SER A 421 6.02 -6.32 -26.24
CA SER A 421 5.02 -6.56 -27.28
C SER A 421 4.51 -5.22 -27.84
N SER A 422 4.19 -5.20 -29.13
CA SER A 422 3.64 -4.00 -29.79
C SER A 422 2.36 -3.52 -29.13
N GLU A 423 1.54 -4.45 -28.64
CA GLU A 423 0.30 -4.17 -27.91
C GLU A 423 0.57 -3.44 -26.59
N ARG A 424 1.56 -3.89 -25.79
CA ARG A 424 1.94 -3.19 -24.55
C ARG A 424 2.43 -1.78 -24.85
N VAL A 425 3.28 -1.61 -25.87
CA VAL A 425 3.79 -0.29 -26.27
C VAL A 425 2.66 0.65 -26.66
N ASP A 426 1.72 0.18 -27.49
CA ASP A 426 0.57 0.97 -27.92
C ASP A 426 -0.33 1.34 -26.75
N ARG A 427 -0.55 0.42 -25.79
CA ARG A 427 -1.27 0.70 -24.54
C ARG A 427 -0.56 1.72 -23.67
N ILE A 428 0.76 1.62 -23.50
CA ILE A 428 1.53 2.61 -22.71
C ILE A 428 1.39 3.99 -23.33
N ILE A 429 1.53 4.09 -24.67
CA ILE A 429 1.37 5.34 -25.41
C ILE A 429 -0.07 5.88 -25.25
N GLU A 430 -1.08 5.03 -25.41
CA GLU A 430 -2.49 5.41 -25.26
C GLU A 430 -2.77 6.01 -23.88
N GLN A 431 -2.42 5.31 -22.80
CA GLN A 431 -2.63 5.79 -21.43
C GLN A 431 -1.81 7.04 -21.14
N SER A 432 -0.56 7.12 -21.63
CA SER A 432 0.28 8.31 -21.47
C SER A 432 -0.33 9.57 -22.07
N ASN A 433 -0.99 9.44 -23.23
CA ASN A 433 -1.69 10.52 -23.91
C ASN A 433 -3.05 10.84 -23.28
N PHE A 434 -3.76 9.82 -22.83
CA PHE A 434 -5.05 9.97 -22.17
C PHE A 434 -4.92 10.79 -20.88
N TYR A 435 -3.98 10.42 -19.99
CA TYR A 435 -3.73 11.18 -18.76
C TYR A 435 -2.90 12.43 -18.98
N GLY A 436 -2.06 12.46 -20.02
CA GLY A 436 -1.28 13.61 -20.46
C GLY A 436 -0.40 14.26 -19.38
N SER A 437 0.03 15.50 -19.65
CA SER A 437 0.82 16.32 -18.73
C SER A 437 0.10 17.63 -18.36
N ASP A 438 0.64 18.35 -17.39
CA ASP A 438 0.01 19.50 -16.76
C ASP A 438 -0.30 20.68 -17.71
N ASN A 439 0.46 20.82 -18.78
CA ASN A 439 0.34 21.87 -19.80
C ASN A 439 0.33 21.35 -21.24
N GLY A 440 0.25 20.03 -21.44
CA GLY A 440 0.28 19.39 -22.75
C GLY A 440 1.67 19.19 -23.36
N ILE A 441 2.73 19.68 -22.73
CA ILE A 441 4.13 19.44 -23.14
C ILE A 441 4.77 18.43 -22.18
N THR A 442 4.85 17.18 -22.62
CA THR A 442 5.34 16.08 -21.79
C THR A 442 6.86 16.12 -21.58
N ARG A 443 7.29 16.00 -20.32
CA ARG A 443 8.67 15.79 -19.90
C ARG A 443 8.65 14.62 -18.92
N GLY A 444 8.78 13.42 -19.46
CA GLY A 444 8.49 12.18 -18.75
C GLY A 444 9.73 11.38 -18.36
N LEU A 445 9.64 10.67 -17.23
CA LEU A 445 10.53 9.55 -16.90
C LEU A 445 9.74 8.25 -16.93
N ILE A 446 10.32 7.21 -17.52
CA ILE A 446 9.74 5.87 -17.59
C ILE A 446 10.67 4.89 -16.86
N PHE A 447 10.18 4.30 -15.77
CA PHE A 447 10.92 3.34 -14.95
C PHE A 447 10.63 1.91 -15.41
N CYS A 448 11.65 1.26 -15.95
CA CYS A 448 11.60 -0.12 -16.44
C CYS A 448 12.17 -1.10 -15.40
N SER A 449 11.89 -2.39 -15.58
CA SER A 449 12.40 -3.45 -14.73
C SER A 449 13.83 -3.86 -15.10
N ARG A 450 14.18 -3.84 -16.39
CA ARG A 450 15.47 -4.34 -16.90
C ARG A 450 16.14 -3.39 -17.89
N LYS A 451 17.48 -3.41 -17.93
CA LYS A 451 18.27 -2.49 -18.80
C LYS A 451 17.90 -2.65 -20.28
N ASN A 452 17.78 -3.89 -20.75
CA ASN A 452 17.43 -4.19 -22.15
C ASN A 452 16.01 -3.70 -22.49
N GLU A 453 15.05 -3.92 -21.58
CA GLU A 453 13.67 -3.42 -21.73
C GLU A 453 13.65 -1.90 -21.93
N ALA A 454 14.44 -1.14 -21.15
CA ALA A 454 14.52 0.32 -21.29
C ALA A 454 15.05 0.77 -22.67
N ILE A 455 16.06 0.06 -23.20
CA ILE A 455 16.66 0.37 -24.51
C ILE A 455 15.68 0.06 -25.64
N GLU A 456 15.05 -1.12 -25.60
CA GLU A 456 14.13 -1.58 -26.64
C GLU A 456 12.83 -0.77 -26.65
N LEU A 457 12.23 -0.50 -25.49
CA LEU A 457 11.04 0.36 -25.41
C LEU A 457 11.33 1.77 -25.92
N SER A 458 12.51 2.32 -25.63
CA SER A 458 12.93 3.61 -26.20
C SER A 458 12.99 3.55 -27.73
N ALA A 459 13.55 2.49 -28.31
CA ALA A 459 13.58 2.32 -29.76
C ALA A 459 12.17 2.22 -30.36
N LEU A 460 11.28 1.43 -29.75
CA LEU A 460 9.88 1.26 -30.20
C LEU A 460 9.08 2.58 -30.11
N PHE A 461 9.28 3.38 -29.05
CA PHE A 461 8.67 4.70 -28.93
C PHE A 461 9.16 5.67 -30.02
N ASN A 462 10.46 5.62 -30.36
CA ASN A 462 11.00 6.42 -31.46
C ASN A 462 10.38 6.03 -32.81
N LEU A 463 10.14 4.74 -33.06
CA LEU A 463 9.43 4.28 -34.26
C LEU A 463 7.98 4.78 -34.34
N LYS A 464 7.35 5.03 -33.19
CA LYS A 464 5.99 5.59 -33.06
C LYS A 464 5.98 7.14 -33.05
N GLY A 465 7.12 7.79 -33.26
CA GLY A 465 7.24 9.24 -33.42
C GLY A 465 7.56 10.05 -32.15
N TYR A 466 7.84 9.40 -31.02
CA TYR A 466 8.27 10.07 -29.78
C TYR A 466 9.77 10.29 -29.75
N LYS A 467 10.23 11.42 -29.20
CA LYS A 467 11.67 11.65 -29.02
C LYS A 467 12.09 11.09 -27.67
N THR A 468 12.75 9.94 -27.65
CA THR A 468 13.12 9.28 -26.39
C THR A 468 14.60 8.90 -26.33
N GLY A 469 15.12 8.72 -25.12
CA GLY A 469 16.44 8.12 -24.88
C GLY A 469 16.40 7.15 -23.70
N ALA A 470 17.27 6.15 -23.72
CA ALA A 470 17.45 5.22 -22.61
C ALA A 470 18.73 5.55 -21.84
N LEU A 471 18.64 5.63 -20.51
CA LEU A 471 19.79 5.73 -19.63
C LEU A 471 19.85 4.49 -18.74
N THR A 472 20.99 3.80 -18.75
CA THR A 472 21.31 2.64 -17.90
C THR A 472 22.50 2.93 -16.97
N GLY A 473 22.75 2.05 -15.99
CA GLY A 473 23.92 2.16 -15.10
C GLY A 473 25.25 2.35 -15.85
N ASP A 474 25.31 1.88 -17.10
CA ASP A 474 26.48 1.87 -17.97
C ASP A 474 26.65 3.18 -18.78
N SER A 475 25.62 4.04 -18.82
CA SER A 475 25.69 5.35 -19.50
C SER A 475 26.70 6.29 -18.82
N SER A 476 27.50 6.98 -19.63
CA SER A 476 28.49 7.95 -19.17
C SER A 476 27.85 9.19 -18.52
N GLU A 477 28.62 9.94 -17.71
CA GLU A 477 28.12 11.21 -17.14
C GLU A 477 27.76 12.24 -18.21
N GLU A 478 28.46 12.25 -19.34
CA GLU A 478 28.21 13.16 -20.45
C GLU A 478 26.89 12.83 -21.17
N GLU A 479 26.63 11.56 -21.47
CA GLU A 479 25.35 11.12 -22.08
C GLU A 479 24.16 11.44 -21.18
N ARG A 480 24.33 11.23 -19.87
CA ARG A 480 23.32 11.58 -18.86
C ARG A 480 23.04 13.09 -18.88
N ALA A 481 24.08 13.92 -18.81
CA ALA A 481 23.94 15.38 -18.82
C ALA A 481 23.22 15.87 -20.09
N LYS A 482 23.64 15.40 -21.27
CA LYS A 482 23.01 15.75 -22.55
C LYS A 482 21.54 15.34 -22.61
N SER A 483 21.20 14.15 -22.14
CA SER A 483 19.83 13.65 -22.15
C SER A 483 18.92 14.47 -21.22
N ILE A 484 19.43 14.85 -20.04
CA ILE A 484 18.72 15.72 -19.10
C ILE A 484 18.48 17.10 -19.71
N GLU A 485 19.52 17.73 -20.28
CA GLU A 485 19.41 19.03 -20.94
C GLU A 485 18.36 19.01 -22.05
N ARG A 486 18.35 17.96 -22.88
CA ARG A 486 17.33 17.78 -23.92
C ARG A 486 15.94 17.57 -23.34
N LEU A 487 15.78 16.87 -22.22
CA LEU A 487 14.47 16.72 -21.57
C LEU A 487 13.94 18.05 -21.00
N GLU A 488 14.82 18.91 -20.47
CA GLU A 488 14.46 20.21 -19.89
C GLU A 488 14.32 21.35 -20.91
N SER A 489 14.82 21.13 -22.14
CA SER A 489 14.79 22.11 -23.23
C SER A 489 13.37 22.56 -23.55
N ASP A 490 13.20 23.85 -23.80
CA ASP A 490 11.95 24.43 -24.30
C ASP A 490 11.92 24.48 -25.84
N ASN A 491 13.04 24.12 -26.50
CA ASN A 491 13.10 23.95 -27.96
C ASN A 491 12.46 22.60 -28.36
N LEU A 492 11.21 22.65 -28.84
CA LEU A 492 10.44 21.45 -29.25
C LEU A 492 11.13 20.60 -30.33
N ASN A 493 12.06 21.16 -31.11
CA ASN A 493 12.77 20.41 -32.14
C ASN A 493 13.83 19.46 -31.55
N GLU A 494 14.49 19.83 -30.47
CA GLU A 494 15.58 19.07 -29.85
C GLU A 494 15.16 18.33 -28.57
N LYS A 495 14.04 18.79 -27.99
CA LYS A 495 13.49 18.30 -26.74
C LYS A 495 13.19 16.80 -26.78
N LEU A 496 13.53 16.09 -25.69
CA LEU A 496 13.04 14.73 -25.43
C LEU A 496 11.66 14.77 -24.79
N ASP A 497 10.81 13.81 -25.14
CA ASP A 497 9.52 13.57 -24.50
C ASP A 497 9.67 12.67 -23.29
N TYR A 498 10.49 11.61 -23.41
CA TYR A 498 10.73 10.64 -22.36
C TYR A 498 12.20 10.23 -22.23
N ILE A 499 12.60 9.92 -20.99
CA ILE A 499 13.81 9.15 -20.70
C ILE A 499 13.39 7.82 -20.06
N PHE A 500 13.78 6.71 -20.67
CA PHE A 500 13.65 5.36 -20.12
C PHE A 500 14.83 5.05 -19.20
N THR A 501 14.57 4.42 -18.06
CA THR A 501 15.63 4.19 -17.08
C THR A 501 15.40 2.99 -16.16
N VAL A 502 16.52 2.45 -15.67
CA VAL A 502 16.60 1.43 -14.63
C VAL A 502 17.57 1.93 -13.56
N ASP A 503 17.05 2.15 -12.35
CA ASP A 503 17.75 2.49 -11.11
C ASP A 503 18.68 3.72 -11.07
N ILE A 504 19.01 4.36 -12.19
CA ILE A 504 19.91 5.54 -12.21
C ILE A 504 19.28 6.74 -11.51
N PHE A 505 17.99 6.95 -11.71
CA PHE A 505 17.25 8.07 -11.13
C PHE A 505 16.69 7.76 -9.74
N ASN A 506 16.98 6.58 -9.20
CA ASN A 506 16.68 6.31 -7.80
C ASN A 506 17.46 7.28 -6.90
N GLU A 507 18.67 7.74 -7.30
CA GLU A 507 19.48 8.68 -6.52
C GLU A 507 20.35 9.64 -7.36
N GLY A 508 20.42 10.91 -6.94
CA GLY A 508 21.53 11.81 -7.30
C GLY A 508 21.48 12.56 -8.64
N ILE A 509 20.31 12.67 -9.28
CA ILE A 509 20.09 13.54 -10.45
C ILE A 509 18.91 14.49 -10.20
N ASP A 510 19.02 15.74 -10.67
CA ASP A 510 18.03 16.79 -10.47
C ASP A 510 17.43 17.28 -11.78
N ILE A 511 16.15 16.96 -12.03
CA ILE A 511 15.37 17.43 -13.19
C ILE A 511 14.03 18.01 -12.69
N PRO A 512 13.99 19.27 -12.24
CA PRO A 512 12.77 19.86 -11.67
C PRO A 512 11.58 19.92 -12.64
N LYS A 513 11.85 20.03 -13.95
CA LYS A 513 10.82 20.17 -15.00
C LYS A 513 10.06 18.87 -15.35
N ILE A 514 10.36 17.72 -14.73
CA ILE A 514 9.58 16.49 -14.96
C ILE A 514 8.12 16.73 -14.60
N ASN A 515 7.20 16.41 -15.51
CA ASN A 515 5.76 16.54 -15.27
C ASN A 515 4.97 15.25 -15.53
N GLN A 516 5.64 14.17 -15.94
CA GLN A 516 5.06 12.83 -16.01
C GLN A 516 6.03 11.77 -15.52
N ILE A 517 5.52 10.79 -14.76
CA ILE A 517 6.24 9.58 -14.37
C ILE A 517 5.41 8.39 -14.81
N ILE A 518 6.04 7.43 -15.50
CA ILE A 518 5.43 6.15 -15.86
C ILE A 518 6.22 5.04 -15.16
N MET A 519 5.52 4.18 -14.43
CA MET A 519 6.09 3.02 -13.74
C MET A 519 5.66 1.76 -14.49
N LEU A 520 6.63 1.00 -15.03
CA LEU A 520 6.41 -0.23 -15.81
C LEU A 520 6.95 -1.49 -15.10
N ARG A 521 7.31 -1.37 -13.82
CA ARG A 521 7.96 -2.42 -13.05
C ARG A 521 7.19 -2.72 -11.76
N PRO A 522 7.31 -3.95 -11.23
CA PRO A 522 6.75 -4.29 -9.92
C PRO A 522 7.26 -3.36 -8.82
N THR A 523 6.37 -3.01 -7.88
CA THR A 523 6.78 -2.31 -6.67
C THR A 523 7.37 -3.32 -5.67
N GLU A 524 8.69 -3.48 -5.68
CA GLU A 524 9.40 -4.35 -4.74
C GLU A 524 9.62 -3.69 -3.37
N SER A 525 9.58 -2.36 -3.32
CA SER A 525 9.86 -1.60 -2.11
C SER A 525 9.13 -0.26 -2.10
N ALA A 526 8.37 -0.01 -1.02
CA ALA A 526 7.71 1.27 -0.78
C ALA A 526 8.71 2.44 -0.73
N ILE A 527 9.93 2.18 -0.29
CA ILE A 527 11.01 3.15 -0.22
C ILE A 527 11.42 3.61 -1.63
N ILE A 528 11.68 2.65 -2.52
CA ILE A 528 12.13 2.96 -3.89
C ILE A 528 11.00 3.64 -4.66
N PHE A 529 9.76 3.20 -4.45
CA PHE A 529 8.57 3.84 -5.01
C PHE A 529 8.48 5.33 -4.65
N ILE A 530 8.62 5.68 -3.36
CA ILE A 530 8.59 7.09 -2.91
C ILE A 530 9.77 7.88 -3.48
N GLN A 531 10.96 7.29 -3.57
CA GLN A 531 12.12 7.95 -4.15
C GLN A 531 11.91 8.29 -5.64
N GLN A 532 11.33 7.38 -6.41
CA GLN A 532 11.01 7.56 -7.82
C GLN A 532 9.94 8.64 -8.01
N LEU A 533 8.82 8.53 -7.30
CA LEU A 533 7.76 9.53 -7.26
C LEU A 533 8.33 10.92 -6.91
N GLY A 534 9.19 10.96 -5.88
CA GLY A 534 9.86 12.14 -5.36
C GLY A 534 10.67 12.95 -6.37
N ARG A 535 11.14 12.33 -7.46
CA ARG A 535 11.83 13.04 -8.56
C ARG A 535 10.90 13.99 -9.30
N GLY A 536 9.66 13.58 -9.49
CA GLY A 536 8.61 14.38 -10.11
C GLY A 536 7.94 15.37 -9.17
N LEU A 537 8.18 15.32 -7.85
CA LEU A 537 7.47 16.16 -6.89
C LEU A 537 8.10 17.54 -6.64
N ARG A 538 9.22 17.86 -7.32
CA ARG A 538 9.84 19.19 -7.22
C ARG A 538 8.94 20.26 -7.85
N LYS A 539 8.89 21.42 -7.18
CA LYS A 539 8.22 22.63 -7.69
C LYS A 539 9.16 23.39 -8.62
N VAL A 540 8.62 23.81 -9.76
CA VAL A 540 9.26 24.73 -10.69
C VAL A 540 8.20 25.65 -11.25
N GLU A 541 8.59 26.86 -11.62
CA GLU A 541 7.67 27.81 -12.23
C GLU A 541 7.07 27.25 -13.53
N GLY A 542 5.76 27.42 -13.71
CA GLY A 542 5.05 26.92 -14.89
C GLY A 542 4.60 25.46 -14.83
N LYS A 543 5.04 24.70 -13.82
CA LYS A 543 4.54 23.34 -13.55
C LYS A 543 3.43 23.39 -12.50
N SER A 544 2.24 22.92 -12.87
CA SER A 544 1.08 22.93 -11.97
C SER A 544 0.92 21.63 -11.15
N TYR A 545 1.20 20.47 -11.75
CA TYR A 545 1.16 19.18 -11.08
C TYR A 545 2.06 18.14 -11.78
N LEU A 546 2.23 16.99 -11.15
CA LEU A 546 2.87 15.80 -11.71
C LEU A 546 1.80 14.75 -12.07
N THR A 547 1.81 14.25 -13.30
CA THR A 547 1.04 13.04 -13.66
C THR A 547 1.86 11.80 -13.34
N VAL A 548 1.29 10.81 -12.64
CA VAL A 548 1.93 9.53 -12.36
C VAL A 548 1.05 8.41 -12.89
N ILE A 549 1.59 7.55 -13.74
CA ILE A 549 0.88 6.43 -14.35
C ILE A 549 1.62 5.17 -13.96
N ASP A 550 0.96 4.28 -13.23
CA ASP A 550 1.55 3.06 -12.71
C ASP A 550 0.86 1.85 -13.35
N PHE A 551 1.62 1.11 -14.15
CA PHE A 551 1.15 -0.09 -14.85
C PHE A 551 1.27 -1.30 -13.91
N ILE A 552 0.13 -1.69 -13.34
CA ILE A 552 0.03 -2.69 -12.30
C ILE A 552 -0.33 -4.05 -12.91
N GLY A 553 0.67 -4.93 -12.88
CA GLY A 553 0.54 -6.35 -13.22
C GLY A 553 0.01 -7.19 -12.05
N ASN A 554 -0.07 -8.51 -12.26
CA ASN A 554 -0.41 -9.47 -11.21
C ASN A 554 0.81 -9.76 -10.33
N TYR A 555 1.12 -8.87 -9.38
CA TYR A 555 2.27 -9.01 -8.49
C TYR A 555 1.82 -9.20 -7.04
N GLU A 556 2.46 -10.15 -6.36
CA GLU A 556 2.20 -10.43 -4.93
C GLU A 556 2.48 -9.20 -4.03
N ASN A 557 3.36 -8.30 -4.46
CA ASN A 557 3.80 -7.13 -3.69
C ASN A 557 2.96 -5.86 -3.93
N ASN A 558 1.85 -5.95 -4.66
CA ASN A 558 0.99 -4.78 -4.96
C ASN A 558 0.42 -4.10 -3.69
N TYR A 559 0.36 -4.80 -2.55
CA TYR A 559 -0.03 -4.21 -1.25
C TYR A 559 0.94 -3.13 -0.75
N LEU A 560 2.15 -3.03 -1.30
CA LEU A 560 3.12 -1.97 -0.97
C LEU A 560 2.73 -0.60 -1.56
N ILE A 561 1.91 -0.56 -2.61
CA ILE A 561 1.47 0.67 -3.28
C ILE A 561 0.68 1.57 -2.32
N PRO A 562 -0.40 1.09 -1.64
CA PRO A 562 -1.09 1.92 -0.64
C PRO A 562 -0.18 2.33 0.52
N ILE A 563 0.72 1.46 0.99
CA ILE A 563 1.68 1.79 2.06
C ILE A 563 2.55 2.97 1.64
N ALA A 564 3.08 2.95 0.41
CA ALA A 564 3.95 4.00 -0.10
C ALA A 564 3.24 5.33 -0.32
N LEU A 565 2.01 5.30 -0.86
CA LEU A 565 1.24 6.50 -1.20
C LEU A 565 0.59 7.16 0.01
N TYR A 566 0.01 6.37 0.91
CA TYR A 566 -0.72 6.86 2.08
C TYR A 566 0.16 6.93 3.34
N GLY A 567 1.37 6.36 3.32
CA GLY A 567 2.32 6.41 4.43
C GLY A 567 1.91 5.58 5.65
N ASP A 568 0.93 4.68 5.52
CA ASP A 568 0.51 3.76 6.58
C ASP A 568 1.48 2.59 6.66
N THR A 569 2.33 2.59 7.69
CA THR A 569 3.30 1.52 7.98
C THR A 569 2.82 0.53 9.04
N SER A 570 1.52 0.48 9.34
CA SER A 570 0.97 -0.47 10.32
C SER A 570 0.94 -1.92 9.79
N TYR A 571 0.95 -2.11 8.46
CA TYR A 571 0.71 -3.39 7.78
C TYR A 571 -0.61 -4.06 8.18
N ASN A 572 -1.54 -3.28 8.72
CA ASN A 572 -2.86 -3.76 9.07
C ASN A 572 -3.72 -3.87 7.79
N LYS A 573 -4.09 -5.10 7.42
CA LYS A 573 -4.85 -5.36 6.17
C LYS A 573 -6.13 -4.53 6.08
N ASP A 574 -6.84 -4.34 7.19
CA ASP A 574 -8.09 -3.56 7.23
C ASP A 574 -7.85 -2.09 6.88
N SER A 575 -6.81 -1.52 7.49
CA SER A 575 -6.41 -0.13 7.25
C SER A 575 -6.00 0.08 5.79
N LEU A 576 -5.24 -0.85 5.20
CA LEU A 576 -4.86 -0.79 3.78
C LEU A 576 -6.07 -0.86 2.84
N ARG A 577 -7.03 -1.75 3.10
CA ARG A 577 -8.25 -1.85 2.27
C ARG A 577 -9.06 -0.55 2.32
N LYS A 578 -9.21 0.02 3.53
CA LYS A 578 -9.90 1.29 3.72
C LYS A 578 -9.24 2.43 2.95
N LEU A 579 -7.91 2.51 2.94
CA LEU A 579 -7.17 3.53 2.19
C LEU A 579 -7.39 3.43 0.67
N ILE A 580 -7.44 2.22 0.12
CA ILE A 580 -7.75 2.01 -1.30
C ILE A 580 -9.18 2.43 -1.63
N THR A 581 -10.13 2.11 -0.76
CA THR A 581 -11.55 2.43 -0.97
C THR A 581 -11.85 3.93 -0.79
N GLU A 582 -11.25 4.58 0.21
CA GLU A 582 -11.42 6.03 0.44
C GLU A 582 -10.67 6.87 -0.59
N GLY A 583 -9.68 6.29 -1.28
CA GLY A 583 -8.98 6.87 -2.41
C GLY A 583 -8.41 8.25 -2.10
N SER A 584 -8.74 9.23 -2.94
CA SER A 584 -8.22 10.60 -2.84
C SER A 584 -8.66 11.38 -1.58
N ARG A 585 -9.60 10.87 -0.78
CA ARG A 585 -10.12 11.58 0.40
C ARG A 585 -9.06 11.75 1.49
N MET A 586 -8.21 10.74 1.69
CA MET A 586 -7.19 10.73 2.76
C MET A 586 -5.90 11.45 2.37
N ILE A 587 -5.72 11.81 1.10
CA ILE A 587 -4.52 12.48 0.62
C ILE A 587 -4.57 13.99 0.90
N PRO A 588 -3.54 14.56 1.54
CA PRO A 588 -3.45 16.00 1.75
C PRO A 588 -3.48 16.84 0.47
N GLY A 589 -4.14 18.00 0.57
CA GLY A 589 -4.15 19.00 -0.50
C GLY A 589 -4.96 18.55 -1.72
N ALA A 590 -4.48 18.95 -2.90
CA ALA A 590 -5.18 18.74 -4.17
C ALA A 590 -4.63 17.57 -5.01
N SER A 591 -3.68 16.81 -4.46
CA SER A 591 -3.23 15.57 -5.08
C SER A 591 -4.35 14.53 -5.07
N THR A 592 -4.37 13.65 -6.07
CA THR A 592 -5.35 12.57 -6.19
C THR A 592 -4.67 11.23 -6.45
N ILE A 593 -5.33 10.17 -5.99
CA ILE A 593 -5.00 8.77 -6.24
C ILE A 593 -6.24 8.12 -6.82
N ASN A 594 -6.07 7.51 -7.98
CA ASN A 594 -7.11 6.85 -8.75
C ASN A 594 -6.58 5.49 -9.21
N PHE A 595 -7.41 4.47 -9.08
CA PHE A 595 -7.13 3.11 -9.57
C PHE A 595 -8.29 2.70 -10.46
N ASP A 596 -8.00 2.06 -11.61
CA ASP A 596 -9.04 1.36 -12.34
C ASP A 596 -9.58 0.17 -11.53
N GLU A 597 -10.76 -0.34 -11.88
CA GLU A 597 -11.47 -1.37 -11.11
C GLU A 597 -10.66 -2.66 -11.00
N ILE A 598 -10.10 -3.12 -12.12
CA ILE A 598 -9.26 -4.33 -12.19
C ILE A 598 -8.02 -4.18 -11.29
N THR A 599 -7.39 -3.02 -11.30
CA THR A 599 -6.22 -2.72 -10.46
C THR A 599 -6.58 -2.69 -8.99
N LYS A 600 -7.74 -2.12 -8.61
CA LYS A 600 -8.21 -2.17 -7.21
C LYS A 600 -8.38 -3.62 -6.77
N GLU A 601 -8.99 -4.47 -7.59
CA GLU A 601 -9.14 -5.89 -7.28
C GLU A 601 -7.79 -6.60 -7.13
N LYS A 602 -6.80 -6.32 -7.98
CA LYS A 602 -5.44 -6.87 -7.86
C LYS A 602 -4.77 -6.45 -6.56
N ILE A 603 -4.92 -5.20 -6.16
CA ILE A 603 -4.39 -4.71 -4.88
C ILE A 603 -5.11 -5.42 -3.72
N PHE A 604 -6.44 -5.54 -3.75
CA PHE A 604 -7.20 -6.26 -2.71
C PHE A 604 -6.76 -7.73 -2.61
N LYS A 605 -6.69 -8.46 -3.74
CA LYS A 605 -6.18 -9.83 -3.80
C LYS A 605 -4.77 -9.95 -3.20
N SER A 606 -3.86 -9.03 -3.52
CA SER A 606 -2.51 -9.02 -2.94
C SER A 606 -2.51 -8.74 -1.43
N ILE A 607 -3.41 -7.90 -0.91
CA ILE A 607 -3.57 -7.67 0.53
C ILE A 607 -4.10 -8.95 1.21
N ASP A 608 -5.03 -9.65 0.57
CA ASP A 608 -5.65 -10.86 1.10
C ASP A 608 -4.66 -12.02 1.15
N SER A 609 -3.90 -12.26 0.07
CA SER A 609 -2.90 -13.33 0.00
C SER A 609 -1.63 -13.04 0.80
N ALA A 610 -1.23 -11.77 0.95
CA ALA A 610 0.00 -11.41 1.65
C ALA A 610 0.00 -11.86 3.11
N ASN A 611 1.06 -12.58 3.52
CA ASN A 611 1.25 -12.94 4.91
C ASN A 611 1.96 -11.81 5.67
N MET A 612 1.18 -10.93 6.30
CA MET A 612 1.67 -9.84 7.16
C MET A 612 2.22 -10.33 8.51
N GLN A 613 2.60 -11.59 8.66
CA GLN A 613 3.12 -12.17 9.91
C GLN A 613 4.35 -13.04 9.67
N LEU A 614 4.98 -12.95 8.49
CA LEU A 614 6.27 -13.62 8.24
C LEU A 614 7.31 -13.13 9.25
N LEU A 615 8.06 -14.08 9.83
CA LEU A 615 9.06 -13.78 10.85
C LEU A 615 10.14 -12.82 10.33
N ALA A 616 10.55 -13.00 9.06
CA ALA A 616 11.54 -12.13 8.43
C ALA A 616 11.09 -10.66 8.44
N ASP A 617 9.84 -10.39 8.06
CA ASP A 617 9.29 -9.03 8.03
C ASP A 617 9.08 -8.48 9.44
N LEU A 618 8.52 -9.28 10.36
CA LEU A 618 8.33 -8.86 11.76
C LEU A 618 9.67 -8.50 12.39
N LYS A 619 10.70 -9.33 12.19
CA LYS A 619 12.06 -9.08 12.69
C LYS A 619 12.68 -7.82 12.06
N LYS A 620 12.47 -7.61 10.75
CA LYS A 620 12.93 -6.40 10.05
C LYS A 620 12.33 -5.13 10.64
N ASP A 621 11.01 -5.08 10.82
CA ASP A 621 10.34 -3.89 11.36
C ASP A 621 10.62 -3.67 12.85
N TYR A 622 10.74 -4.76 13.61
CA TYR A 622 11.20 -4.71 14.99
C TYR A 622 12.61 -4.11 15.08
N ASN A 623 13.55 -4.62 14.27
CA ASN A 623 14.92 -4.13 14.26
C ASN A 623 14.97 -2.67 13.84
N LEU A 624 14.16 -2.26 12.86
CA LEU A 624 14.08 -0.87 12.44
C LEU A 624 13.68 0.05 13.61
N LEU A 625 12.67 -0.31 14.39
CA LEU A 625 12.27 0.50 15.54
C LEU A 625 13.30 0.44 16.67
N LYS A 626 13.88 -0.74 16.93
CA LYS A 626 15.00 -0.90 17.89
C LYS A 626 16.17 0.02 17.54
N PHE A 627 16.54 0.08 16.26
CA PHE A 627 17.58 0.97 15.75
C PHE A 627 17.19 2.44 15.89
N LYS A 628 15.93 2.82 15.66
CA LYS A 628 15.48 4.20 15.91
C LYS A 628 15.59 4.60 17.39
N LEU A 629 15.25 3.70 18.30
CA LEU A 629 15.18 3.97 19.75
C LEU A 629 16.52 3.78 20.48
N GLY A 630 17.42 2.94 19.95
CA GLY A 630 18.63 2.51 20.66
C GLY A 630 18.37 1.54 21.82
N ARG A 631 17.14 1.02 21.96
CA ARG A 631 16.73 0.04 22.99
C ARG A 631 15.69 -0.93 22.43
N ILE A 632 15.42 -2.02 23.16
CA ILE A 632 14.31 -2.93 22.84
C ILE A 632 13.00 -2.12 22.86
N PRO A 633 12.23 -2.09 21.77
CA PRO A 633 10.93 -1.45 21.73
C PRO A 633 9.90 -2.26 22.52
N MET A 634 8.93 -1.55 23.09
CA MET A 634 7.70 -2.06 23.69
C MET A 634 6.52 -1.80 22.72
N MET A 635 5.35 -2.39 22.94
CA MET A 635 4.19 -2.24 22.05
C MET A 635 3.77 -0.77 21.88
N MET A 636 3.81 0.03 22.95
CA MET A 636 3.47 1.46 22.86
C MET A 636 4.44 2.27 22.00
N ASP A 637 5.71 1.87 21.93
CA ASP A 637 6.68 2.54 21.06
C ASP A 637 6.28 2.41 19.57
N PHE A 638 5.72 1.27 19.16
CA PHE A 638 5.23 1.10 17.79
C PHE A 638 4.07 2.07 17.47
N ILE A 639 3.18 2.29 18.44
CA ILE A 639 2.04 3.21 18.29
C ILE A 639 2.51 4.66 18.22
N GLU A 640 3.41 5.07 19.11
CA GLU A 640 3.93 6.44 19.16
C GLU A 640 4.72 6.81 17.90
N HIS A 641 5.42 5.83 17.31
CA HIS A 641 6.18 6.01 16.07
C HIS A 641 5.40 5.68 14.79
N GLY A 642 4.10 5.38 14.87
CA GLY A 642 3.26 5.04 13.70
C GLY A 642 3.80 3.85 12.89
N SER A 643 4.46 2.91 13.56
CA SER A 643 5.11 1.74 12.96
C SER A 643 4.14 0.56 12.85
N ARG A 644 4.67 -0.65 12.58
CA ARG A 644 3.88 -1.87 12.45
C ARG A 644 2.95 -2.08 13.64
N ASP A 645 1.71 -2.49 13.36
CA ASP A 645 0.72 -2.82 14.39
C ASP A 645 1.30 -3.87 15.36
N PRO A 646 1.52 -3.53 16.64
CA PRO A 646 2.22 -4.41 17.54
C PRO A 646 1.44 -5.70 17.85
N TYR A 647 0.13 -5.74 17.59
CA TYR A 647 -0.68 -6.95 17.74
C TYR A 647 -0.32 -8.03 16.71
N LEU A 648 0.33 -7.68 15.59
CA LEU A 648 0.86 -8.66 14.64
C LEU A 648 1.96 -9.54 15.26
N TYR A 649 2.80 -8.97 16.15
CA TYR A 649 3.78 -9.75 16.92
C TYR A 649 3.11 -10.68 17.92
N VAL A 650 2.02 -10.22 18.56
CA VAL A 650 1.20 -11.04 19.48
C VAL A 650 0.53 -12.19 18.74
N ASN A 651 -0.02 -11.96 17.55
CA ASN A 651 -0.62 -13.03 16.73
C ASN A 651 0.42 -14.09 16.35
N TYR A 652 1.64 -13.66 16.03
CA TYR A 652 2.71 -14.57 15.64
C TYR A 652 3.30 -15.39 16.81
N SER A 653 3.46 -14.80 18.00
CA SER A 653 4.15 -15.43 19.15
C SER A 653 3.29 -15.58 20.42
N ASN A 654 1.98 -15.43 20.30
CA ASN A 654 0.98 -15.44 21.38
C ASN A 654 1.04 -14.26 22.37
N SER A 655 2.22 -13.67 22.59
CA SER A 655 2.43 -12.47 23.38
C SER A 655 3.64 -11.71 22.83
N TYR A 656 3.76 -10.41 23.14
CA TYR A 656 4.91 -9.62 22.74
C TYR A 656 6.20 -10.10 23.46
N TYR A 657 6.10 -10.48 24.74
CA TYR A 657 7.22 -11.05 25.50
C TYR A 657 7.81 -12.31 24.84
N ASN A 658 6.95 -13.23 24.37
CA ASN A 658 7.42 -14.41 23.64
C ASN A 658 8.10 -14.07 22.33
N PHE A 659 7.62 -13.03 21.63
CA PHE A 659 8.28 -12.56 20.43
C PHE A 659 9.71 -12.11 20.77
N ILE A 660 9.89 -11.26 21.78
CA ILE A 660 11.21 -10.79 22.24
C ILE A 660 12.13 -11.96 22.56
N LEU A 661 11.67 -12.95 23.35
CA LEU A 661 12.47 -14.15 23.66
C LEU A 661 12.93 -14.93 22.42
N LYS A 662 12.13 -14.90 21.35
CA LYS A 662 12.45 -15.59 20.09
C LYS A 662 13.50 -14.86 19.26
N ILE A 663 13.51 -13.53 19.29
CA ILE A 663 14.37 -12.72 18.41
C ILE A 663 15.63 -12.18 19.10
N GLU A 664 15.58 -11.88 20.39
CA GLU A 664 16.71 -11.36 21.17
C GLU A 664 17.43 -12.51 21.88
N LYS A 665 18.43 -13.10 21.23
CA LYS A 665 19.18 -14.26 21.76
C LYS A 665 19.87 -13.97 23.10
N ASP A 666 20.25 -12.72 23.34
CA ASP A 666 20.90 -12.28 24.58
C ASP A 666 19.91 -11.98 25.71
N TYR A 667 18.61 -11.92 25.41
CA TYR A 667 17.56 -11.69 26.41
C TYR A 667 17.20 -13.02 27.09
N LYS A 668 17.73 -13.22 28.30
CA LYS A 668 17.48 -14.46 29.06
C LYS A 668 16.02 -14.56 29.51
N PRO A 669 15.39 -15.74 29.51
CA PRO A 669 14.06 -15.93 30.09
C PRO A 669 14.09 -15.60 31.59
N GLN A 670 13.30 -14.61 31.99
CA GLN A 670 13.25 -14.11 33.38
C GLN A 670 11.89 -14.36 34.06
N LEU A 671 10.92 -14.91 33.33
CA LEU A 671 9.58 -15.25 33.80
C LEU A 671 9.40 -16.77 33.84
N SER A 672 8.57 -17.26 34.77
CA SER A 672 8.22 -18.68 34.81
C SER A 672 7.30 -19.04 33.63
N ASN A 673 7.27 -20.32 33.23
CA ASN A 673 6.36 -20.78 32.18
C ASN A 673 4.87 -20.50 32.50
N LYS A 674 4.51 -20.41 33.79
CA LYS A 674 3.15 -20.05 34.22
C LYS A 674 2.85 -18.59 33.91
N ASP A 675 3.77 -17.69 34.26
CA ASP A 675 3.62 -16.25 34.05
C ASP A 675 3.60 -15.90 32.57
N VAL A 676 4.43 -16.58 31.77
CA VAL A 676 4.44 -16.44 30.31
C VAL A 676 3.08 -16.78 29.70
N LYS A 677 2.49 -17.93 30.09
CA LYS A 677 1.14 -18.32 29.62
C LYS A 677 0.06 -17.34 30.07
N LEU A 678 0.24 -16.71 31.23
CA LEU A 678 -0.68 -15.69 31.71
C LEU A 678 -0.59 -14.40 30.89
N LEU A 679 0.62 -13.97 30.47
CA LEU A 679 0.76 -12.86 29.52
C LEU A 679 0.11 -13.17 28.17
N GLU A 680 0.25 -14.39 27.63
CA GLU A 680 -0.43 -14.81 26.40
C GLU A 680 -1.95 -14.66 26.51
N LEU A 681 -2.50 -15.03 27.67
CA LEU A 681 -3.92 -14.90 27.95
C LEU A 681 -4.36 -13.43 27.98
N PHE A 682 -3.65 -12.57 28.71
CA PHE A 682 -3.96 -11.14 28.73
C PHE A 682 -3.89 -10.54 27.33
N SER A 683 -2.83 -10.81 26.57
CA SER A 683 -2.63 -10.25 25.23
C SER A 683 -3.74 -10.63 24.25
N LYS A 684 -4.20 -11.89 24.24
CA LYS A 684 -5.22 -12.36 23.27
C LYS A 684 -6.66 -12.10 23.70
N GLU A 685 -6.94 -12.29 24.98
CA GLU A 685 -8.32 -12.38 25.47
C GLU A 685 -8.84 -11.07 26.06
N ILE A 686 -7.95 -10.18 26.49
CA ILE A 686 -8.31 -8.92 27.17
C ILE A 686 -7.77 -7.72 26.40
N ASN A 687 -6.47 -7.68 26.16
CA ASN A 687 -5.75 -6.55 25.57
C ASN A 687 -5.79 -6.56 24.02
N ASN A 688 -6.87 -7.07 23.44
CA ASN A 688 -7.07 -7.13 21.99
C ASN A 688 -7.76 -5.88 21.41
N SER A 689 -7.84 -4.79 22.20
CA SER A 689 -8.47 -3.49 21.87
C SER A 689 -9.97 -3.50 21.57
N LYS A 690 -10.68 -4.63 21.70
CA LYS A 690 -12.13 -4.69 21.39
C LYS A 690 -13.02 -4.17 22.52
N ARG A 691 -12.55 -4.21 23.76
CA ARG A 691 -13.25 -3.74 24.97
C ARG A 691 -12.30 -2.98 25.88
N VAL A 692 -12.60 -1.72 26.17
CA VAL A 692 -11.71 -0.84 26.94
C VAL A 692 -11.84 -1.04 28.45
N GLU A 693 -13.03 -1.40 28.93
CA GLU A 693 -13.37 -1.51 30.35
C GLU A 693 -12.43 -2.45 31.10
N GLU A 694 -12.15 -3.62 30.53
CA GLU A 694 -11.32 -4.65 31.14
C GLU A 694 -9.86 -4.18 31.28
N SER A 695 -9.35 -3.56 30.22
CA SER A 695 -7.99 -2.98 30.19
C SER A 695 -7.88 -1.82 31.19
N TYR A 696 -8.92 -0.98 31.29
CA TYR A 696 -8.96 0.14 32.22
C TYR A 696 -8.96 -0.32 33.68
N ILE A 697 -9.80 -1.31 34.03
CA ILE A 697 -9.83 -1.88 35.38
C ILE A 697 -8.45 -2.39 35.78
N LEU A 698 -7.79 -3.16 34.91
CA LEU A 698 -6.44 -3.66 35.17
C LEU A 698 -5.42 -2.53 35.36
N ARG A 699 -5.42 -1.52 34.48
CA ARG A 699 -4.48 -0.39 34.55
C ARG A 699 -4.57 0.32 35.90
N GLU A 700 -5.77 0.73 36.29
CA GLU A 700 -5.95 1.50 37.52
C GLU A 700 -5.63 0.66 38.76
N LEU A 701 -5.95 -0.64 38.76
CA LEU A 701 -5.57 -1.52 39.86
C LEU A 701 -4.05 -1.68 39.98
N ILE A 702 -3.32 -1.73 38.86
CA ILE A 702 -1.84 -1.80 38.87
C ILE A 702 -1.22 -0.51 39.44
N LEU A 703 -1.88 0.64 39.27
CA LEU A 703 -1.40 1.96 39.70
C LEU A 703 -1.80 2.30 41.14
N GLU A 704 -3.05 2.06 41.51
CA GLU A 704 -3.67 2.54 42.76
C GLU A 704 -4.01 1.40 43.75
N ASN A 705 -3.74 0.13 43.39
CA ASN A 705 -4.06 -1.10 44.14
C ASN A 705 -5.55 -1.39 44.39
N GLU A 706 -6.42 -0.39 44.33
CA GLU A 706 -7.87 -0.56 44.47
C GLU A 706 -8.66 0.40 43.56
N LEU A 707 -9.82 -0.06 43.09
CA LEU A 707 -10.70 0.73 42.23
C LEU A 707 -12.16 0.54 42.64
N SER A 708 -12.84 1.61 43.07
CA SER A 708 -14.27 1.52 43.36
C SER A 708 -15.12 1.54 42.08
N ILE A 709 -16.22 0.77 42.06
CA ILE A 709 -17.19 0.77 40.93
C ILE A 709 -17.68 2.18 40.61
N SER A 710 -17.91 3.00 41.64
CA SER A 710 -18.37 4.38 41.45
C SER A 710 -17.36 5.25 40.70
N THR A 711 -16.06 5.09 41.00
CA THR A 711 -14.97 5.83 40.35
C THR A 711 -14.75 5.32 38.94
N PHE A 712 -14.79 4.01 38.74
CA PHE A 712 -14.73 3.38 37.42
C PHE A 712 -15.84 3.91 36.49
N LYS A 713 -17.10 3.86 36.93
CA LYS A 713 -18.25 4.36 36.15
C LYS A 713 -18.13 5.84 35.80
N LYS A 714 -17.75 6.69 36.77
CA LYS A 714 -17.54 8.13 36.54
C LYS A 714 -16.46 8.38 35.49
N THR A 715 -15.39 7.59 35.53
CA THR A 715 -14.26 7.79 34.63
C THR A 715 -14.56 7.34 33.20
N ILE A 716 -15.18 6.17 33.02
CA ILE A 716 -15.65 5.71 31.70
C ILE A 716 -16.67 6.70 31.12
N PHE A 717 -17.58 7.23 31.92
CA PHE A 717 -18.52 8.26 31.47
C PHE A 717 -17.81 9.55 31.02
N ARG A 718 -16.81 10.00 31.78
CA ARG A 718 -16.02 11.19 31.41
C ARG A 718 -15.26 11.00 30.10
N LEU A 719 -14.69 9.82 29.86
CA LEU A 719 -13.84 9.56 28.70
C LEU A 719 -14.66 9.20 27.45
N TYR A 720 -15.69 8.37 27.61
CA TYR A 720 -16.42 7.76 26.49
C TYR A 720 -17.92 8.06 26.49
N ASN A 721 -18.42 8.91 27.39
CA ASN A 721 -19.81 9.36 27.41
C ASN A 721 -20.86 8.22 27.48
N TYR A 722 -20.52 7.09 28.11
CA TYR A 722 -21.46 6.04 28.49
C TYR A 722 -21.11 5.50 29.88
N THR A 723 -22.08 4.86 30.55
CA THR A 723 -21.86 4.27 31.87
C THR A 723 -22.00 2.75 31.78
N PRO A 724 -20.96 1.96 32.15
CA PRO A 724 -21.08 0.51 32.20
C PRO A 724 -22.19 0.08 33.16
N ASP A 725 -23.07 -0.80 32.68
CA ASP A 725 -24.13 -1.39 33.49
C ASP A 725 -23.60 -2.53 34.36
N LYS A 726 -24.47 -3.09 35.20
CA LYS A 726 -24.08 -4.18 36.10
C LYS A 726 -23.65 -5.43 35.32
N ALA A 727 -24.37 -5.80 34.25
CA ALA A 727 -24.06 -6.96 33.43
C ALA A 727 -22.67 -6.86 32.78
N THR A 728 -22.29 -5.67 32.32
CA THR A 728 -20.97 -5.40 31.74
C THR A 728 -19.87 -5.48 32.80
N ILE A 729 -20.11 -4.95 34.01
CA ILE A 729 -19.15 -5.08 35.12
C ILE A 729 -18.96 -6.55 35.51
N ASP A 730 -20.04 -7.31 35.67
CA ASP A 730 -19.99 -8.73 36.00
C ASP A 730 -19.26 -9.53 34.90
N SER A 731 -19.47 -9.16 33.63
CA SER A 731 -18.74 -9.70 32.48
C SER A 731 -17.24 -9.38 32.53
N CYS A 732 -16.86 -8.15 32.84
CA CYS A 732 -15.45 -7.76 33.00
C CYS A 732 -14.76 -8.61 34.07
N ILE A 733 -15.42 -8.84 35.21
CA ILE A 733 -14.88 -9.70 36.29
C ILE A 733 -14.69 -11.14 35.79
N ARG A 734 -15.66 -11.71 35.05
CA ARG A 734 -15.52 -13.06 34.47
C ARG A 734 -14.39 -13.14 33.46
N ASN A 735 -14.24 -12.12 32.61
CA ASN A 735 -13.26 -12.12 31.53
C ASN A 735 -11.84 -11.95 32.06
N ILE A 736 -11.60 -10.99 32.97
CA ILE A 736 -10.29 -10.77 33.61
C ILE A 736 -9.84 -12.01 34.40
N ASN A 737 -10.78 -12.75 35.00
CA ASN A 737 -10.49 -14.03 35.65
C ASN A 737 -10.42 -15.23 34.68
N PHE A 738 -10.55 -15.00 33.37
CA PHE A 738 -10.56 -16.01 32.31
C PHE A 738 -11.61 -17.12 32.52
N ILE A 739 -12.73 -16.80 33.18
CA ILE A 739 -13.85 -17.73 33.39
C ILE A 739 -14.62 -17.95 32.09
N PHE A 740 -14.78 -16.91 31.27
CA PHE A 740 -15.45 -16.97 29.96
C PHE A 740 -14.84 -18.06 29.04
N ILE A 741 -13.51 -18.21 29.07
CA ILE A 741 -12.77 -19.24 28.33
C ILE A 741 -12.47 -20.50 29.17
N ARG A 742 -13.10 -20.65 30.34
CA ARG A 742 -13.04 -21.84 31.22
C ARG A 742 -11.65 -22.14 31.83
N LYS A 743 -10.82 -21.13 32.08
CA LYS A 743 -9.51 -21.29 32.77
C LYS A 743 -9.53 -20.96 34.27
N ASN A 744 -10.22 -19.89 34.67
CA ASN A 744 -10.40 -19.49 36.08
C ASN A 744 -9.10 -19.20 36.87
N GLU A 745 -8.32 -18.21 36.42
CA GLU A 745 -6.98 -17.87 36.96
C GLU A 745 -6.98 -17.02 38.25
N LYS A 746 -8.16 -16.64 38.79
CA LYS A 746 -8.31 -15.82 40.02
C LYS A 746 -7.39 -14.58 40.06
N ILE A 747 -7.59 -13.64 39.14
CA ILE A 747 -6.84 -12.39 39.03
C ILE A 747 -7.43 -11.30 39.92
N ILE A 748 -8.73 -11.01 39.79
CA ILE A 748 -9.42 -9.95 40.54
C ILE A 748 -10.65 -10.49 41.28
N TYR A 749 -11.00 -9.85 42.39
CA TYR A 749 -12.29 -10.02 43.06
C TYR A 749 -12.92 -8.67 43.41
N LEU A 750 -14.21 -8.69 43.71
CA LEU A 750 -14.96 -7.52 44.16
C LEU A 750 -15.32 -7.68 45.64
N LYS A 751 -14.90 -6.72 46.48
CA LYS A 751 -15.26 -6.64 47.90
C LYS A 751 -15.74 -5.23 48.21
N ASP A 752 -16.92 -5.11 48.83
CA ASP A 752 -17.52 -3.81 49.21
C ASP A 752 -17.59 -2.80 48.05
N ASN A 753 -17.92 -3.27 46.83
CA ASN A 753 -17.92 -2.50 45.58
C ASN A 753 -16.55 -1.93 45.15
N VAL A 754 -15.46 -2.52 45.63
CA VAL A 754 -14.09 -2.18 45.28
C VAL A 754 -13.41 -3.40 44.64
N PHE A 755 -12.86 -3.21 43.44
CA PHE A 755 -12.04 -4.20 42.77
C PHE A 755 -10.68 -4.30 43.49
N LYS A 756 -10.19 -5.53 43.69
CA LYS A 756 -8.87 -5.82 44.27
C LYS A 756 -8.25 -7.02 43.58
N PHE A 757 -6.92 -7.10 43.58
CA PHE A 757 -6.21 -8.29 43.12
C PHE A 757 -6.28 -9.41 44.15
N HIS A 758 -6.33 -10.66 43.68
CA HIS A 758 -6.01 -11.79 44.53
C HIS A 758 -4.52 -11.79 44.88
N ARG A 759 -4.20 -12.20 46.11
CA ARG A 759 -2.82 -12.26 46.62
C ARG A 759 -1.86 -13.04 45.71
N GLU A 760 -2.31 -14.17 45.16
CA GLU A 760 -1.50 -14.99 44.24
C GLU A 760 -1.07 -14.19 42.99
N PHE A 761 -1.92 -13.29 42.49
CA PHE A 761 -1.61 -12.44 41.35
C PHE A 761 -0.76 -11.23 41.76
N GLU A 762 -0.95 -10.67 42.96
CA GLU A 762 -0.08 -9.60 43.50
C GLU A 762 1.39 -10.07 43.60
N GLU A 763 1.62 -11.33 43.98
CA GLU A 763 2.94 -11.93 44.02
C GLU A 763 3.57 -12.01 42.61
N ILE A 764 2.80 -12.38 41.58
CA ILE A 764 3.27 -12.37 40.17
C ILE A 764 3.55 -10.93 39.70
N LEU A 765 2.66 -9.99 40.02
CA LEU A 765 2.78 -8.58 39.64
C LEU A 765 3.96 -7.86 40.31
N SER A 766 4.48 -8.41 41.40
CA SER A 766 5.71 -7.92 42.04
C SER A 766 6.96 -8.08 41.17
N ASN A 767 6.92 -8.99 40.17
CA ASN A 767 7.97 -9.09 39.16
C ASN A 767 7.89 -7.91 38.19
N PRO A 768 8.91 -7.03 38.14
CA PRO A 768 8.86 -5.81 37.34
C PRO A 768 8.70 -6.10 35.84
N ILE A 769 9.30 -7.17 35.33
CA ILE A 769 9.22 -7.53 33.92
C ILE A 769 7.80 -7.93 33.54
N PHE A 770 7.16 -8.79 34.35
CA PHE A 770 5.76 -9.17 34.11
C PHE A 770 4.85 -7.94 34.14
N LYS A 771 5.03 -7.08 35.14
CA LYS A 771 4.27 -5.84 35.31
C LYS A 771 4.43 -4.91 34.10
N ASP A 772 5.65 -4.68 33.63
CA ASP A 772 5.94 -3.77 32.52
C ASP A 772 5.34 -4.27 31.20
N PHE A 773 5.51 -5.55 30.86
CA PHE A 773 4.90 -6.13 29.65
C PHE A 773 3.37 -6.17 29.71
N LEU A 774 2.78 -6.44 30.88
CA LEU A 774 1.34 -6.40 31.05
C LEU A 774 0.80 -4.97 30.91
N LEU A 775 1.43 -3.99 31.57
CA LEU A 775 1.01 -2.59 31.53
C LEU A 775 1.14 -2.00 30.12
N ASP A 776 2.21 -2.31 29.41
CA ASP A 776 2.41 -1.92 28.01
C ASP A 776 1.33 -2.51 27.08
N SER A 777 1.00 -3.80 27.24
CA SER A 777 -0.09 -4.45 26.50
C SER A 777 -1.45 -3.82 26.82
N ILE A 778 -1.71 -3.46 28.09
CA ILE A 778 -2.93 -2.76 28.52
C ILE A 778 -3.01 -1.37 27.88
N ASN A 779 -1.93 -0.60 27.93
CA ASN A 779 -1.87 0.75 27.36
C ASN A 779 -2.08 0.71 25.84
N TYR A 780 -1.48 -0.26 25.16
CA TYR A 780 -1.73 -0.51 23.74
C TYR A 780 -3.24 -0.72 23.48
N SER A 781 -3.88 -1.63 24.22
CA SER A 781 -5.31 -1.95 24.07
C SER A 781 -6.20 -0.71 24.22
N ILE A 782 -5.93 0.12 25.24
CA ILE A 782 -6.68 1.36 25.51
C ILE A 782 -6.45 2.37 24.38
N ARG A 783 -5.19 2.61 23.99
CA ARG A 783 -4.81 3.59 22.97
C ARG A 783 -5.40 3.25 21.61
N THR A 784 -5.37 1.97 21.23
CA THR A 784 -5.95 1.49 19.98
C THR A 784 -7.48 1.63 20.00
N PHE A 785 -8.14 1.29 21.11
CA PHE A 785 -9.58 1.51 21.25
C PHE A 785 -9.93 3.00 21.13
N GLU A 786 -9.21 3.89 21.80
CA GLU A 786 -9.41 5.35 21.73
C GLU A 786 -9.28 5.90 20.31
N THR A 787 -8.35 5.35 19.52
CA THR A 787 -8.15 5.76 18.12
C THR A 787 -9.33 5.37 17.23
N LEU A 788 -9.96 4.23 17.52
CA LEU A 788 -11.13 3.73 16.79
C LEU A 788 -12.45 4.31 17.31
N TYR A 789 -12.50 4.72 18.57
CA TYR A 789 -13.72 5.15 19.23
C TYR A 789 -14.22 6.49 18.67
N LYS A 790 -15.45 6.46 18.15
CA LYS A 790 -16.24 7.65 17.82
C LYS A 790 -17.61 7.50 18.44
N LYS A 791 -18.05 8.52 19.19
CA LYS A 791 -19.34 8.51 19.90
C LYS A 791 -20.51 8.18 18.97
N GLU A 792 -20.51 8.75 17.76
CA GLU A 792 -21.53 8.53 16.73
C GLU A 792 -21.56 7.10 16.17
N TYR A 793 -20.48 6.34 16.29
CA TYR A 793 -20.36 4.98 15.78
C TYR A 793 -20.41 3.91 16.87
N TYR A 794 -20.43 4.29 18.14
CA TYR A 794 -20.47 3.34 19.25
C TYR A 794 -21.91 2.95 19.57
N GLN A 795 -22.23 1.66 19.42
CA GLN A 795 -23.54 1.08 19.66
C GLN A 795 -23.46 -0.01 20.73
N ASN A 796 -23.69 0.37 21.99
CA ASN A 796 -23.85 -0.52 23.15
C ASN A 796 -22.84 -1.70 23.15
N GLY A 797 -21.54 -1.37 23.19
CA GLY A 797 -20.44 -2.34 23.26
C GLY A 797 -19.65 -2.56 21.96
N LEU A 798 -20.19 -2.16 20.80
CA LEU A 798 -19.59 -2.38 19.49
C LEU A 798 -19.40 -1.05 18.75
N ILE A 799 -18.35 -0.94 17.93
CA ILE A 799 -18.08 0.23 17.08
C ILE A 799 -18.43 -0.12 15.64
N LEU A 800 -19.24 0.70 14.98
CA LEU A 800 -19.61 0.51 13.58
C LEU A 800 -18.38 0.41 12.67
N TYR A 801 -18.46 -0.49 11.71
CA TYR A 801 -17.45 -0.78 10.69
C TYR A 801 -16.10 -1.26 11.25
N ASN A 802 -16.03 -1.65 12.53
CA ASN A 802 -14.91 -2.40 13.06
C ASN A 802 -15.12 -3.91 12.85
N LYS A 803 -14.02 -4.63 12.69
CA LYS A 803 -14.02 -6.09 12.61
C LYS A 803 -14.08 -6.75 13.97
N TYR A 804 -14.89 -7.81 14.09
CA TYR A 804 -15.02 -8.63 15.29
C TYR A 804 -15.05 -10.11 14.93
N SER A 805 -14.34 -10.93 15.71
CA SER A 805 -14.53 -12.37 15.65
C SER A 805 -15.84 -12.75 16.35
N ARG A 806 -16.37 -13.95 16.06
CA ARG A 806 -17.55 -14.48 16.79
C ARG A 806 -17.32 -14.53 18.30
N LYS A 807 -16.09 -14.83 18.72
CA LYS A 807 -15.69 -14.88 20.12
C LYS A 807 -15.72 -13.50 20.77
N ASP A 808 -15.20 -12.48 20.08
CA ASP A 808 -15.28 -11.10 20.57
C ASP A 808 -16.74 -10.68 20.75
N VAL A 809 -17.62 -10.99 19.80
CA VAL A 809 -19.05 -10.66 19.90
C VAL A 809 -19.69 -11.34 21.11
N CYS A 810 -19.43 -12.62 21.35
CA CYS A 810 -19.93 -13.32 22.54
C CYS A 810 -19.46 -12.64 23.84
N ARG A 811 -18.18 -12.24 23.91
CA ARG A 811 -17.59 -11.52 25.05
C ARG A 811 -18.25 -10.16 25.26
N LEU A 812 -18.39 -9.39 24.18
CA LEU A 812 -18.92 -8.03 24.16
C LEU A 812 -20.41 -7.97 24.49
N LEU A 813 -21.17 -9.01 24.15
CA LEU A 813 -22.58 -9.19 24.51
C LEU A 813 -22.78 -9.75 25.92
N ASN A 814 -21.71 -9.83 26.73
CA ASN A 814 -21.76 -10.26 28.13
C ASN A 814 -22.17 -11.73 28.37
N TRP A 815 -22.10 -12.58 27.35
CA TRP A 815 -22.46 -14.00 27.50
C TRP A 815 -21.55 -14.69 28.53
N GLU A 816 -22.10 -15.64 29.29
CA GLU A 816 -21.38 -16.27 30.41
C GLU A 816 -20.17 -17.09 29.97
N LYS A 817 -20.21 -17.69 28.78
CA LYS A 817 -19.21 -18.63 28.26
C LYS A 817 -18.97 -18.42 26.78
N ASP A 818 -17.76 -18.74 26.33
CA ASP A 818 -17.46 -18.84 24.91
C ASP A 818 -18.23 -20.00 24.27
N ILE A 819 -19.18 -19.64 23.41
CA ILE A 819 -19.97 -20.56 22.57
C ILE A 819 -19.83 -20.22 21.08
N SER A 820 -18.78 -19.47 20.71
CA SER A 820 -18.55 -18.96 19.35
C SER A 820 -18.56 -20.06 18.27
N SER A 821 -18.10 -21.27 18.60
CA SER A 821 -18.11 -22.45 17.72
C SER A 821 -19.51 -22.90 17.28
N THR A 822 -20.55 -22.50 18.01
CA THR A 822 -21.94 -22.90 17.77
C THR A 822 -22.84 -21.77 17.27
N VAL A 823 -22.26 -20.59 17.00
CA VAL A 823 -22.99 -19.43 16.48
C VAL A 823 -23.28 -19.59 14.98
N TYR A 824 -22.37 -20.21 14.22
CA TYR A 824 -22.48 -20.37 12.76
C TYR A 824 -22.86 -19.05 12.06
N GLY A 825 -24.03 -18.99 11.39
CA GLY A 825 -24.57 -17.78 10.78
C GLY A 825 -25.36 -16.89 11.75
N TYR A 826 -26.03 -17.47 12.75
CA TYR A 826 -26.71 -16.71 13.81
C TYR A 826 -27.07 -17.60 14.99
N ARG A 827 -27.18 -16.97 16.17
CA ARG A 827 -27.68 -17.61 17.39
C ARG A 827 -28.26 -16.58 18.35
N THR A 828 -29.52 -16.74 18.71
CA THR A 828 -30.15 -15.91 19.74
C THR A 828 -29.73 -16.37 21.13
N ASN A 829 -29.32 -15.42 21.97
CA ASN A 829 -29.11 -15.63 23.40
C ASN A 829 -29.58 -14.39 24.17
N GLU A 830 -30.29 -14.59 25.28
CA GLU A 830 -30.83 -13.48 26.09
C GLU A 830 -31.60 -12.42 25.28
N ARG A 831 -32.33 -12.85 24.23
CA ARG A 831 -33.06 -11.99 23.26
C ARG A 831 -32.18 -11.06 22.43
N VAL A 832 -30.89 -11.36 22.27
CA VAL A 832 -29.99 -10.69 21.34
C VAL A 832 -29.54 -11.68 20.26
N THR A 833 -29.61 -11.27 18.99
CA THR A 833 -29.25 -12.10 17.84
C THR A 833 -28.16 -11.44 17.00
N PRO A 834 -26.90 -11.87 17.09
CA PRO A 834 -25.88 -11.55 16.10
C PRO A 834 -26.03 -12.44 14.86
N CYS A 835 -26.07 -11.80 13.69
CA CYS A 835 -26.12 -12.42 12.36
C CYS A 835 -24.78 -12.19 11.65
N PHE A 836 -24.12 -13.25 11.22
CA PHE A 836 -22.83 -13.27 10.52
C PHE A 836 -23.03 -13.72 9.08
N VAL A 837 -22.59 -12.90 8.14
CA VAL A 837 -22.74 -13.13 6.70
C VAL A 837 -21.39 -13.05 6.00
N THR A 838 -21.09 -14.05 5.18
CA THR A 838 -20.07 -13.96 4.12
C THR A 838 -20.79 -13.56 2.84
N TYR A 839 -20.47 -12.38 2.29
CA TYR A 839 -21.24 -11.75 1.21
C TYR A 839 -21.04 -12.46 -0.14
N HIS A 840 -19.80 -12.56 -0.61
CA HIS A 840 -19.42 -13.38 -1.75
C HIS A 840 -18.91 -14.73 -1.26
N LYS A 841 -19.66 -15.77 -1.61
CA LYS A 841 -19.35 -17.17 -1.32
C LYS A 841 -18.47 -17.70 -2.46
N SER A 842 -17.44 -18.49 -2.16
CA SER A 842 -16.61 -19.15 -3.18
C SER A 842 -17.43 -20.12 -4.02
N ASP A 843 -17.07 -20.29 -5.29
CA ASP A 843 -17.77 -21.20 -6.22
C ASP A 843 -17.70 -22.69 -5.80
N GLU A 844 -16.80 -23.05 -4.87
CA GLU A 844 -16.64 -24.40 -4.29
C GLU A 844 -17.49 -24.66 -3.02
N ILE A 845 -18.37 -23.74 -2.61
CA ILE A 845 -19.19 -23.93 -1.40
C ILE A 845 -20.33 -24.92 -1.62
N ASP A 846 -20.59 -25.75 -0.60
CA ASP A 846 -21.75 -26.65 -0.56
C ASP A 846 -23.07 -25.88 -0.75
N SER A 847 -23.88 -26.35 -1.69
CA SER A 847 -25.21 -25.83 -2.03
C SER A 847 -26.15 -25.64 -0.82
N THR A 848 -25.87 -26.31 0.30
CA THR A 848 -26.63 -26.25 1.56
C THR A 848 -26.45 -24.96 2.37
N ILE A 849 -25.44 -24.13 2.05
CA ILE A 849 -25.13 -22.86 2.74
C ILE A 849 -25.05 -21.64 1.80
N ASN A 850 -25.43 -21.82 0.53
CA ASN A 850 -25.48 -20.75 -0.48
C ASN A 850 -26.75 -19.87 -0.38
N TYR A 851 -26.92 -19.19 0.75
CA TYR A 851 -28.00 -18.23 1.01
C TYR A 851 -27.91 -16.94 0.18
N ASN A 852 -29.05 -16.35 -0.19
CA ASN A 852 -29.19 -15.10 -0.96
C ASN A 852 -29.09 -13.83 -0.07
N ASP A 853 -28.00 -13.73 0.69
CA ASP A 853 -27.73 -12.54 1.50
C ASP A 853 -27.18 -11.41 0.63
N HIS A 854 -27.84 -10.25 0.56
CA HIS A 854 -27.36 -9.12 -0.24
C HIS A 854 -27.87 -7.77 0.28
N PHE A 855 -27.12 -6.71 -0.02
CA PHE A 855 -27.61 -5.35 0.19
C PHE A 855 -28.62 -5.00 -0.91
N ILE A 856 -29.80 -4.53 -0.52
CA ILE A 856 -30.76 -3.92 -1.44
C ILE A 856 -30.39 -2.45 -1.69
N ASN A 857 -29.96 -1.77 -0.62
CA ASN A 857 -29.42 -0.41 -0.61
C ASN A 857 -28.61 -0.22 0.69
N PRO A 858 -27.89 0.91 0.90
CA PRO A 858 -27.08 1.12 2.10
C PRO A 858 -27.83 1.01 3.44
N SER A 859 -29.15 1.13 3.44
CA SER A 859 -30.00 1.10 4.64
C SER A 859 -30.84 -0.18 4.76
N THR A 860 -30.77 -1.09 3.77
CA THR A 860 -31.63 -2.27 3.70
C THR A 860 -30.84 -3.50 3.27
N PHE A 861 -30.88 -4.54 4.10
CA PHE A 861 -30.18 -5.80 3.86
C PHE A 861 -31.19 -6.96 3.77
N ALA A 862 -31.08 -7.77 2.71
CA ALA A 862 -31.81 -9.03 2.59
C ALA A 862 -31.00 -10.13 3.27
N TRP A 863 -31.63 -10.85 4.20
CA TRP A 863 -30.99 -11.91 4.98
C TRP A 863 -31.82 -13.19 4.92
N GLU A 864 -31.17 -14.34 4.81
CA GLU A 864 -31.85 -15.64 4.89
C GLU A 864 -31.42 -16.43 6.12
N SER A 865 -32.36 -17.18 6.68
CA SER A 865 -32.07 -18.14 7.73
C SER A 865 -31.24 -19.33 7.23
N ARG A 866 -30.64 -20.04 8.18
CA ARG A 866 -30.07 -21.38 7.98
C ARG A 866 -31.06 -22.31 7.27
N SER A 867 -30.53 -23.24 6.50
CA SER A 867 -31.30 -24.24 5.76
C SER A 867 -32.16 -25.12 6.68
N ASN A 868 -33.26 -25.63 6.12
CA ASN A 868 -34.24 -26.45 6.81
C ASN A 868 -34.88 -25.73 8.02
N ARG A 869 -35.29 -24.48 7.81
CA ARG A 869 -36.00 -23.65 8.80
C ARG A 869 -37.29 -23.10 8.21
N LYS A 870 -38.31 -23.07 9.06
CA LYS A 870 -39.64 -22.55 8.75
C LYS A 870 -39.98 -21.41 9.69
N ILE A 871 -40.93 -20.56 9.29
CA ILE A 871 -41.38 -19.41 10.10
C ILE A 871 -41.80 -19.83 11.52
N ASP A 872 -42.38 -21.03 11.68
CA ASP A 872 -42.84 -21.57 12.96
C ASP A 872 -41.73 -22.23 13.80
N SER A 873 -40.51 -22.36 13.27
CA SER A 873 -39.36 -22.93 13.98
C SER A 873 -39.01 -22.08 15.19
N ASN A 874 -38.73 -22.72 16.34
CA ASN A 874 -38.40 -22.01 17.59
C ASN A 874 -37.23 -21.02 17.40
N GLU A 875 -36.19 -21.44 16.67
CA GLU A 875 -35.04 -20.60 16.35
C GLU A 875 -35.44 -19.31 15.59
N ILE A 876 -36.41 -19.39 14.68
CA ILE A 876 -36.91 -18.24 13.92
C ILE A 876 -37.78 -17.34 14.80
N LYS A 877 -38.63 -17.93 15.64
CA LYS A 877 -39.39 -17.17 16.65
C LYS A 877 -38.48 -16.41 17.60
N ASP A 878 -37.33 -16.98 17.98
CA ASP A 878 -36.36 -16.32 18.83
C ASP A 878 -35.72 -15.11 18.13
N VAL A 879 -35.42 -15.21 16.82
CA VAL A 879 -34.96 -14.07 16.00
C VAL A 879 -36.03 -12.98 15.94
N ILE A 880 -37.29 -13.33 15.62
CA ILE A 880 -38.40 -12.38 15.51
C ILE A 880 -38.66 -11.65 16.83
N ASN A 881 -38.56 -12.36 17.95
CA ASN A 881 -38.78 -11.81 19.29
C ASN A 881 -37.52 -11.22 19.94
N SER A 882 -36.42 -11.07 19.17
CA SER A 882 -35.18 -10.49 19.68
C SER A 882 -35.37 -9.00 19.96
N ASN A 883 -34.88 -8.55 21.11
CA ASN A 883 -34.85 -7.13 21.48
C ASN A 883 -33.80 -6.35 20.67
N ARG A 884 -32.75 -7.04 20.20
CA ARG A 884 -31.63 -6.45 19.46
C ARG A 884 -31.08 -7.46 18.45
N ILE A 885 -31.03 -7.06 17.19
CA ILE A 885 -30.43 -7.84 16.09
C ILE A 885 -29.20 -7.07 15.58
N LEU A 886 -28.10 -7.77 15.39
CA LEU A 886 -26.80 -7.19 15.00
C LEU A 886 -26.35 -7.80 13.69
N LEU A 887 -25.98 -6.98 12.72
CA LEU A 887 -25.49 -7.46 11.43
C LEU A 887 -23.96 -7.37 11.37
N PHE A 888 -23.33 -8.49 11.04
CA PHE A 888 -21.89 -8.62 10.81
C PHE A 888 -21.64 -9.20 9.42
N VAL A 889 -20.85 -8.51 8.60
CA VAL A 889 -20.60 -8.92 7.21
C VAL A 889 -19.10 -8.95 6.93
N LYS A 890 -18.63 -9.97 6.22
CA LYS A 890 -17.32 -9.98 5.57
C LYS A 890 -17.51 -10.20 4.07
N LYS A 891 -16.63 -9.64 3.23
CA LYS A 891 -16.80 -9.74 1.78
C LYS A 891 -16.63 -11.17 1.30
N GLU A 892 -15.54 -11.83 1.67
CA GLU A 892 -15.24 -13.20 1.24
C GLU A 892 -14.45 -13.97 2.31
N ASP A 893 -14.28 -15.27 2.10
CA ASP A 893 -13.61 -16.14 3.08
C ASP A 893 -12.11 -15.88 3.23
N GLY A 894 -11.46 -15.37 2.18
CA GLY A 894 -10.04 -15.00 2.18
C GLY A 894 -9.67 -13.86 3.14
N GLU A 895 -10.65 -13.09 3.64
CA GLU A 895 -10.42 -11.98 4.57
C GLU A 895 -10.12 -12.40 6.02
N GLY A 896 -10.20 -13.69 6.32
CA GLY A 896 -10.03 -14.25 7.66
C GLY A 896 -11.33 -14.52 8.41
N THR A 897 -11.24 -14.59 9.75
CA THR A 897 -12.32 -15.02 10.64
C THR A 897 -13.24 -13.90 11.11
N ASP A 898 -12.84 -12.65 10.90
CA ASP A 898 -13.49 -11.50 11.52
C ASP A 898 -14.45 -10.81 10.54
N PHE A 899 -15.53 -10.26 11.08
CA PHE A 899 -16.61 -9.65 10.32
C PHE A 899 -16.78 -8.19 10.71
N TYR A 900 -17.01 -7.32 9.74
CA TYR A 900 -17.33 -5.93 9.99
C TYR A 900 -18.71 -5.81 10.64
N PHE A 901 -18.81 -5.06 11.73
CA PHE A 901 -20.10 -4.74 12.34
C PHE A 901 -20.82 -3.64 11.54
N MET A 902 -21.96 -3.98 10.91
CA MET A 902 -22.75 -3.05 10.10
C MET A 902 -23.75 -2.23 10.91
N GLY A 903 -24.01 -2.63 12.15
CA GLY A 903 -24.93 -1.94 13.05
C GLY A 903 -26.06 -2.81 13.57
N ASN A 904 -26.86 -2.22 14.44
CA ASN A 904 -28.15 -2.76 14.83
C ASN A 904 -29.11 -2.71 13.63
N VAL A 905 -29.97 -3.72 13.55
CA VAL A 905 -31.00 -3.80 12.53
C VAL A 905 -32.37 -4.06 13.13
N THR A 906 -33.40 -3.62 12.41
CA THR A 906 -34.81 -3.89 12.70
C THR A 906 -35.41 -4.69 11.56
N ILE A 907 -36.36 -5.57 11.87
CA ILE A 907 -37.09 -6.31 10.85
C ILE A 907 -38.11 -5.36 10.22
N ILE A 908 -38.10 -5.24 8.89
CA ILE A 908 -39.12 -4.45 8.18
C ILE A 908 -40.47 -5.16 8.36
N PRO A 909 -41.54 -4.45 8.78
CA PRO A 909 -42.87 -5.04 8.92
C PRO A 909 -43.31 -5.75 7.64
N ASP A 910 -43.95 -6.91 7.79
CA ASP A 910 -44.47 -7.74 6.69
C ASP A 910 -43.43 -8.20 5.66
N SER A 911 -42.14 -8.18 6.01
CA SER A 911 -41.05 -8.64 5.13
C SER A 911 -40.61 -10.09 5.32
N ILE A 912 -41.19 -10.78 6.31
CA ILE A 912 -40.82 -12.16 6.65
C ILE A 912 -41.56 -13.10 5.69
N GLU A 913 -40.81 -13.81 4.86
CA GLU A 913 -41.38 -14.68 3.82
C GLU A 913 -40.76 -16.08 3.92
N GLN A 914 -41.61 -17.12 3.81
CA GLN A 914 -41.14 -18.49 3.66
C GLN A 914 -40.67 -18.70 2.23
N SER A 915 -39.47 -19.22 2.08
CA SER A 915 -38.83 -19.47 0.78
C SER A 915 -38.10 -20.82 0.79
N TYR A 916 -37.45 -21.14 -0.32
CA TYR A 916 -36.73 -22.38 -0.55
C TYR A 916 -35.40 -22.09 -1.26
N MET A 917 -34.34 -22.81 -0.86
CA MET A 917 -33.04 -22.65 -1.50
C MET A 917 -33.08 -23.09 -2.99
N PRO A 918 -32.42 -22.35 -3.91
CA PRO A 918 -32.51 -22.63 -5.35
C PRO A 918 -32.08 -24.05 -5.76
N ASN A 919 -31.01 -24.55 -5.14
CA ASN A 919 -30.39 -25.83 -5.53
C ASN A 919 -30.90 -27.02 -4.71
N THR A 920 -31.15 -26.85 -3.41
CA THR A 920 -31.47 -27.94 -2.48
C THR A 920 -32.94 -28.05 -2.14
N GLN A 921 -33.78 -27.07 -2.55
CA GLN A 921 -35.21 -26.97 -2.20
C GLN A 921 -35.49 -27.08 -0.69
N SER A 922 -34.49 -26.81 0.14
CA SER A 922 -34.63 -26.81 1.59
C SER A 922 -35.33 -25.53 2.04
N PRO A 923 -36.29 -25.59 2.99
CA PRO A 923 -37.00 -24.41 3.44
C PRO A 923 -36.06 -23.45 4.15
N VAL A 924 -36.18 -22.16 3.84
CA VAL A 924 -35.48 -21.03 4.46
C VAL A 924 -36.48 -19.90 4.71
N VAL A 925 -36.16 -19.00 5.63
CA VAL A 925 -36.98 -17.81 5.92
C VAL A 925 -36.20 -16.58 5.50
N HIS A 926 -36.82 -15.76 4.65
CA HIS A 926 -36.26 -14.49 4.19
C HIS A 926 -36.70 -13.37 5.13
N PHE A 927 -35.77 -12.46 5.40
CA PHE A 927 -36.00 -11.25 6.16
C PHE A 927 -35.49 -10.05 5.35
N LYS A 928 -36.14 -8.90 5.52
CA LYS A 928 -35.55 -7.63 5.15
C LYS A 928 -35.25 -6.85 6.43
N PHE A 929 -33.97 -6.56 6.62
CA PHE A 929 -33.46 -5.77 7.72
C PHE A 929 -33.31 -4.32 7.30
N HIS A 930 -33.82 -3.40 8.12
CA HIS A 930 -33.51 -1.98 8.05
C HIS A 930 -32.40 -1.66 9.04
N LEU A 931 -31.29 -1.12 8.56
CA LEU A 931 -30.17 -0.69 9.41
C LEU A 931 -30.53 0.64 10.08
N GLU A 932 -30.28 0.76 11.38
CA GLU A 932 -30.50 2.01 12.13
C GLU A 932 -29.66 3.17 11.58
N GLN A 933 -28.49 2.84 11.04
CA GLN A 933 -27.61 3.78 10.35
C GLN A 933 -27.24 3.19 8.99
N PRO A 934 -27.38 3.96 7.89
CA PRO A 934 -26.93 3.51 6.58
C PRO A 934 -25.45 3.14 6.60
N VAL A 935 -25.07 2.08 5.89
CA VAL A 935 -23.66 1.72 5.69
C VAL A 935 -22.96 2.85 4.97
N ILE A 936 -21.81 3.30 5.49
CA ILE A 936 -21.01 4.33 4.81
C ILE A 936 -20.58 3.85 3.42
N ASP A 937 -20.61 4.76 2.44
CA ASP A 937 -20.38 4.45 1.02
C ASP A 937 -19.12 3.62 0.79
N SER A 938 -18.01 3.94 1.47
CA SER A 938 -16.76 3.20 1.33
C SER A 938 -16.93 1.72 1.69
N ILE A 939 -17.53 1.42 2.85
CA ILE A 939 -17.73 0.03 3.28
C ILE A 939 -18.79 -0.66 2.41
N TYR A 940 -19.84 0.06 2.03
CA TYR A 940 -20.89 -0.45 1.15
C TYR A 940 -20.29 -0.88 -0.19
N HIS A 941 -19.64 0.03 -0.91
CA HIS A 941 -18.99 -0.27 -2.18
C HIS A 941 -17.97 -1.39 -2.06
N TYR A 942 -17.13 -1.38 -1.02
CA TYR A 942 -16.16 -2.45 -0.77
C TYR A 942 -16.82 -3.83 -0.75
N ILE A 943 -17.92 -3.97 0.01
CA ILE A 943 -18.64 -5.23 0.19
C ILE A 943 -19.43 -5.63 -1.05
N THR A 944 -20.10 -4.67 -1.72
CA THR A 944 -21.03 -4.97 -2.83
C THR A 944 -20.37 -5.08 -4.20
N THR A 945 -19.08 -4.75 -4.34
CA THR A 945 -18.37 -4.86 -5.63
C THR A 945 -18.17 -6.34 -5.99
N ASP A 946 -19.00 -6.84 -6.92
CA ASP A 946 -19.02 -8.21 -7.44
C ASP A 946 -17.89 -8.52 -8.44
N LYS A 947 -17.25 -9.70 -8.31
CA LYS A 947 -16.32 -10.25 -9.32
C LYS A 947 -16.95 -10.44 -10.72
N LYS A 948 -18.29 -10.51 -10.81
CA LYS A 948 -19.01 -10.95 -12.03
C LYS A 948 -19.43 -9.82 -12.97
N LEU A 949 -19.36 -8.55 -12.56
CA LEU A 949 -19.70 -7.42 -13.44
C LEU A 949 -18.66 -7.17 -14.56
N ASN A 950 -17.53 -7.89 -14.54
CA ASN A 950 -16.52 -7.88 -15.61
C ASN A 950 -16.76 -8.91 -16.73
N LEU A 951 -17.86 -9.67 -16.69
CA LEU A 951 -18.20 -10.68 -17.71
C LEU A 951 -19.66 -10.61 -18.15
N ILE A 952 -20.19 -9.44 -18.55
CA ILE A 952 -21.49 -9.42 -19.26
C ILE A 952 -21.44 -8.52 -20.51
N ASP A 953 -21.94 -9.12 -21.60
CA ASP A 953 -22.36 -8.57 -22.89
C ASP A 953 -21.32 -8.33 -24.00
N LYS A 954 -20.85 -9.45 -24.56
CA LYS A 954 -20.87 -9.67 -26.02
C LYS A 954 -20.97 -11.17 -26.33
N LYS A 955 -22.18 -11.73 -26.18
CA LYS A 955 -22.55 -12.97 -26.89
C LYS A 955 -22.58 -12.66 -28.39
N VAL A 956 -21.44 -12.83 -29.04
CA VAL A 956 -21.41 -13.05 -30.49
C VAL A 956 -21.67 -14.53 -30.70
N ASN A 957 -22.79 -14.83 -31.39
CA ASN A 957 -23.11 -16.15 -31.90
C ASN A 957 -21.93 -16.69 -32.73
N ILE A 958 -21.25 -17.70 -32.21
CA ILE A 958 -20.44 -18.60 -33.04
C ILE A 958 -20.99 -20.00 -32.78
N GLU A 959 -21.71 -20.51 -33.78
CA GLU A 959 -22.12 -21.90 -33.87
C GLU A 959 -20.85 -22.78 -33.86
N ASN A 960 -20.60 -23.46 -32.74
CA ASN A 960 -19.66 -24.57 -32.72
C ASN A 960 -20.41 -25.86 -32.43
N LYS A 961 -20.41 -26.72 -33.45
CA LYS A 961 -20.98 -28.06 -33.46
C LYS A 961 -20.47 -28.87 -32.25
N ILE A 962 -21.41 -29.33 -31.45
CA ILE A 962 -21.21 -30.29 -30.37
C ILE A 962 -20.85 -31.64 -31.01
N PHE A 963 -19.70 -32.21 -30.64
CA PHE A 963 -19.47 -33.65 -30.69
C PHE A 963 -19.46 -34.19 -29.25
N PRO A 964 -20.12 -35.33 -28.97
CA PRO A 964 -20.28 -35.84 -27.62
C PRO A 964 -18.96 -36.42 -27.10
N ILE A 965 -18.66 -36.07 -25.85
CA ILE A 965 -17.59 -36.60 -25.01
C ILE A 965 -17.94 -38.06 -24.70
N GLN A 966 -17.00 -38.97 -24.98
CA GLN A 966 -17.02 -40.34 -24.46
C GLN A 966 -15.98 -40.41 -23.34
N ASP A 967 -16.46 -40.70 -22.14
CA ASP A 967 -15.69 -40.95 -20.93
C ASP A 967 -14.67 -42.08 -21.12
N THR A 968 -13.44 -41.85 -20.65
CA THR A 968 -12.62 -42.85 -19.93
C THR A 968 -11.46 -42.11 -19.25
N ILE A 969 -11.57 -41.91 -17.93
CA ILE A 969 -10.46 -41.43 -17.09
C ILE A 969 -9.53 -42.63 -16.88
N GLU A 970 -8.49 -42.76 -17.70
CA GLU A 970 -7.30 -43.54 -17.37
C GLU A 970 -6.38 -42.68 -16.49
N SER A 971 -5.88 -43.26 -15.40
CA SER A 971 -4.96 -42.64 -14.46
C SER A 971 -3.74 -42.04 -15.18
N GLN A 972 -3.62 -40.72 -15.22
CA GLN A 972 -2.48 -40.05 -15.83
C GLN A 972 -1.21 -40.29 -15.00
N ASN A 973 -0.18 -40.83 -15.65
CA ASN A 973 1.14 -41.16 -15.07
C ASN A 973 1.99 -39.87 -15.02
N LEU A 974 1.62 -38.91 -14.15
CA LEU A 974 2.22 -37.57 -14.08
C LEU A 974 3.48 -37.53 -13.19
N ILE A 975 4.49 -36.75 -13.59
CA ILE A 975 5.74 -36.53 -12.85
C ILE A 975 6.07 -35.04 -12.69
N PRO A 976 6.71 -34.64 -11.58
CA PRO A 976 7.18 -33.28 -11.40
C PRO A 976 8.39 -32.99 -12.30
N LEU A 977 8.25 -31.99 -13.18
CA LEU A 977 9.32 -31.34 -13.92
C LEU A 977 9.72 -30.06 -13.17
N TYR A 978 10.88 -30.11 -12.51
CA TYR A 978 11.41 -28.97 -11.77
C TYR A 978 11.96 -27.90 -12.71
N ASN A 979 11.75 -26.64 -12.35
CA ASN A 979 12.10 -25.46 -13.13
C ASN A 979 13.58 -25.04 -13.02
N PHE A 980 14.46 -25.93 -12.56
CA PHE A 980 15.91 -25.74 -12.63
C PHE A 980 16.52 -26.55 -13.77
N TYR A 981 17.74 -26.21 -14.15
CA TYR A 981 18.53 -27.01 -15.09
C TYR A 981 19.82 -27.53 -14.45
N ALA A 982 20.26 -28.71 -14.87
CA ALA A 982 21.58 -29.23 -14.52
C ALA A 982 22.57 -28.97 -15.65
N ALA A 983 23.74 -28.43 -15.31
CA ALA A 983 24.79 -28.24 -16.29
C ALA A 983 25.43 -29.59 -16.63
N ALA A 984 25.39 -29.99 -17.90
CA ALA A 984 26.35 -30.93 -18.46
C ALA A 984 27.67 -30.20 -18.71
N GLY A 985 28.26 -29.66 -17.64
CA GLY A 985 29.49 -28.84 -17.59
C GLY A 985 30.20 -29.04 -16.24
N THR A 986 30.64 -27.98 -15.56
CA THR A 986 31.13 -28.07 -14.17
C THR A 986 29.97 -28.16 -13.19
N PHE A 987 29.36 -27.03 -12.82
CA PHE A 987 28.09 -26.90 -12.12
C PHE A 987 27.33 -25.74 -12.76
N SER A 988 25.99 -25.75 -12.65
CA SER A 988 25.18 -24.59 -13.06
C SER A 988 25.54 -23.34 -12.23
N GLU A 989 25.01 -22.19 -12.63
CA GLU A 989 24.88 -21.07 -11.69
C GLU A 989 24.00 -21.48 -10.49
N MET A 990 24.12 -20.75 -9.38
CA MET A 990 23.28 -20.97 -8.19
C MET A 990 21.83 -20.66 -8.56
N GLN A 991 20.95 -21.64 -8.39
CA GLN A 991 19.53 -21.56 -8.73
C GLN A 991 18.71 -21.70 -7.45
N SER A 992 17.73 -20.80 -7.26
CA SER A 992 16.83 -20.78 -6.09
C SER A 992 15.46 -21.39 -6.34
N GLU A 993 15.16 -21.79 -7.58
CA GLU A 993 13.85 -22.29 -7.98
C GLU A 993 13.73 -23.80 -7.74
N LYS A 994 12.85 -24.19 -6.80
CA LYS A 994 12.44 -25.59 -6.56
C LYS A 994 10.98 -25.85 -6.94
N ASP A 995 10.34 -24.91 -7.64
CA ASP A 995 8.99 -25.09 -8.18
C ASP A 995 9.00 -26.11 -9.33
N PHE A 996 7.88 -26.80 -9.54
CA PHE A 996 7.73 -27.80 -10.60
C PHE A 996 6.38 -27.70 -11.29
N SER A 997 6.37 -28.02 -12.58
CA SER A 997 5.15 -28.34 -13.35
C SER A 997 4.94 -29.86 -13.41
N LEU A 998 3.73 -30.35 -13.71
CA LEU A 998 3.50 -31.78 -13.94
C LEU A 998 3.56 -32.09 -15.45
N ILE A 999 4.33 -33.10 -15.83
CA ILE A 999 4.41 -33.63 -17.22
C ILE A 999 4.01 -35.11 -17.26
N GLU A 1000 3.56 -35.60 -18.41
CA GLU A 1000 3.27 -37.02 -18.61
C GLU A 1000 4.57 -37.82 -18.69
N GLY A 1001 4.70 -38.85 -17.84
CA GLY A 1001 5.89 -39.69 -17.80
C GLY A 1001 5.81 -40.90 -18.76
N PRO A 1002 6.93 -41.63 -18.95
CA PRO A 1002 7.01 -42.72 -19.92
C PRO A 1002 5.99 -43.84 -19.66
N LYS A 1003 5.23 -44.26 -20.68
CA LYS A 1003 4.16 -45.28 -20.58
C LYS A 1003 4.64 -46.67 -20.14
N ASN A 1004 5.93 -46.94 -20.26
CA ASN A 1004 6.59 -48.20 -19.91
C ASN A 1004 7.16 -48.24 -18.47
N ILE A 1005 7.01 -47.17 -17.68
CA ILE A 1005 7.49 -47.07 -16.30
C ILE A 1005 6.29 -46.82 -15.38
N LYS A 1006 6.09 -47.67 -14.36
CA LYS A 1006 5.16 -47.36 -13.25
C LYS A 1006 5.82 -46.29 -12.39
N ILE A 1007 5.33 -45.06 -12.47
CA ILE A 1007 5.91 -43.94 -11.76
C ILE A 1007 5.24 -43.84 -10.39
N ASN A 1008 6.05 -43.81 -9.33
CA ASN A 1008 5.64 -43.48 -7.96
C ASN A 1008 6.21 -42.10 -7.56
N SER A 1009 6.02 -41.67 -6.31
CA SER A 1009 6.50 -40.37 -5.78
C SER A 1009 8.02 -40.14 -5.86
N ASP A 1010 8.80 -41.14 -6.29
CA ASP A 1010 10.26 -41.12 -6.22
C ASP A 1010 10.91 -40.66 -7.53
N TYR A 1011 10.13 -40.27 -8.54
CA TYR A 1011 10.62 -39.82 -9.84
C TYR A 1011 10.39 -38.32 -10.05
N PHE A 1012 11.34 -37.68 -10.72
CA PHE A 1012 11.26 -36.28 -11.11
C PHE A 1012 12.03 -36.03 -12.40
N ALA A 1013 11.75 -34.91 -13.06
CA ALA A 1013 12.45 -34.48 -14.26
C ALA A 1013 13.08 -33.09 -14.09
N CYS A 1014 14.17 -32.84 -14.80
CA CYS A 1014 14.74 -31.51 -14.98
C CYS A 1014 15.40 -31.39 -16.36
N LYS A 1015 15.68 -30.17 -16.80
CA LYS A 1015 16.34 -29.91 -18.09
C LYS A 1015 17.86 -30.01 -17.96
N ILE A 1016 18.52 -30.61 -18.96
CA ILE A 1016 19.97 -30.69 -19.03
C ILE A 1016 20.51 -29.73 -20.08
N VAL A 1017 21.51 -28.92 -19.70
CA VAL A 1017 22.12 -27.90 -20.59
C VAL A 1017 23.63 -28.09 -20.64
N GLY A 1018 24.19 -28.23 -21.84
CA GLY A 1018 25.62 -28.43 -22.09
C GLY A 1018 25.95 -29.74 -22.84
N GLU A 1019 27.19 -29.85 -23.30
CA GLU A 1019 27.62 -30.90 -24.25
C GLU A 1019 28.50 -31.99 -23.62
N SER A 1020 28.89 -31.87 -22.35
CA SER A 1020 29.84 -32.82 -21.74
C SER A 1020 29.26 -34.22 -21.46
N MET A 1021 27.98 -34.45 -21.74
CA MET A 1021 27.29 -35.74 -21.61
C MET A 1021 26.67 -36.23 -22.92
N ASN A 1022 27.00 -35.60 -24.06
CA ASN A 1022 26.31 -35.80 -25.35
C ASN A 1022 26.44 -37.19 -25.98
N ARG A 1023 27.28 -38.10 -25.47
CA ARG A 1023 27.23 -39.53 -25.86
C ARG A 1023 26.01 -40.26 -25.29
N ILE A 1024 25.42 -39.76 -24.21
CA ILE A 1024 24.26 -40.35 -23.52
C ILE A 1024 23.06 -39.40 -23.49
N ILE A 1025 23.30 -38.11 -23.26
CA ILE A 1025 22.27 -37.08 -23.06
C ILE A 1025 22.54 -35.91 -24.02
N PRO A 1026 21.76 -35.74 -25.10
CA PRO A 1026 21.84 -34.56 -25.96
C PRO A 1026 21.53 -33.27 -25.19
N ASN A 1027 22.18 -32.18 -25.57
CA ASN A 1027 21.94 -30.87 -24.98
C ASN A 1027 20.48 -30.41 -25.15
N GLY A 1028 19.89 -29.85 -24.09
CA GLY A 1028 18.51 -29.40 -24.05
C GLY A 1028 17.49 -30.48 -23.69
N SER A 1029 17.92 -31.73 -23.46
CA SER A 1029 17.03 -32.84 -23.13
C SER A 1029 16.36 -32.68 -21.76
N ILE A 1030 15.09 -33.07 -21.66
CA ILE A 1030 14.40 -33.27 -20.39
C ILE A 1030 14.70 -34.70 -19.91
N CYS A 1031 15.33 -34.83 -18.75
CA CYS A 1031 15.79 -36.11 -18.24
C CYS A 1031 14.96 -36.54 -17.03
N LEU A 1032 14.54 -37.81 -17.03
CA LEU A 1032 13.88 -38.46 -15.91
C LEU A 1032 14.92 -39.00 -14.92
N PHE A 1033 14.74 -38.68 -13.66
CA PHE A 1033 15.56 -39.12 -12.54
C PHE A 1033 14.72 -39.91 -11.55
N LYS A 1034 15.36 -40.88 -10.91
CA LYS A 1034 14.86 -41.51 -9.69
C LYS A 1034 15.62 -40.93 -8.50
N THR A 1035 14.89 -40.50 -7.47
CA THR A 1035 15.48 -40.02 -6.22
C THR A 1035 16.44 -41.03 -5.62
N ASP A 1036 17.58 -40.53 -5.13
CA ASP A 1036 18.63 -41.37 -4.60
C ASP A 1036 18.19 -42.05 -3.28
N SER A 1037 18.09 -43.38 -3.30
CA SER A 1037 17.64 -44.22 -2.18
C SER A 1037 18.78 -44.95 -1.46
N GLY A 1038 20.03 -44.65 -1.82
CA GLY A 1038 21.23 -45.30 -1.29
C GLY A 1038 21.59 -46.60 -2.03
N GLY A 1039 22.88 -46.81 -2.29
CA GLY A 1039 23.40 -47.96 -3.04
C GLY A 1039 24.74 -47.66 -3.74
N SER A 1040 25.28 -48.61 -4.50
CA SER A 1040 26.49 -48.35 -5.31
C SER A 1040 26.15 -47.45 -6.49
N ARG A 1041 26.80 -46.29 -6.56
CA ARG A 1041 26.67 -45.30 -7.65
C ARG A 1041 27.74 -45.44 -8.74
N ASN A 1042 28.71 -46.33 -8.54
CA ASN A 1042 29.87 -46.47 -9.43
C ASN A 1042 29.41 -46.93 -10.84
N GLY A 1043 29.75 -46.16 -11.86
CA GLY A 1043 29.38 -46.38 -13.27
C GLY A 1043 28.02 -45.80 -13.68
N LYS A 1044 27.26 -45.18 -12.77
CA LYS A 1044 25.92 -44.63 -13.05
C LYS A 1044 25.98 -43.16 -13.42
N VAL A 1045 25.06 -42.70 -14.26
CA VAL A 1045 24.86 -41.27 -14.52
C VAL A 1045 24.00 -40.69 -13.40
N VAL A 1046 24.51 -39.68 -12.71
CA VAL A 1046 23.86 -39.11 -11.52
C VAL A 1046 23.75 -37.60 -11.62
N LEU A 1047 22.69 -37.07 -11.02
CA LEU A 1047 22.48 -35.66 -10.76
C LEU A 1047 23.07 -35.30 -9.40
N VAL A 1048 24.02 -34.37 -9.38
CA VAL A 1048 24.73 -33.91 -8.19
C VAL A 1048 24.39 -32.45 -7.93
N GLU A 1049 23.96 -32.17 -6.71
CA GLU A 1049 23.68 -30.86 -6.15
C GLU A 1049 24.90 -30.39 -5.35
N ASN A 1050 25.24 -29.11 -5.47
CA ASN A 1050 26.21 -28.41 -4.63
C ASN A 1050 25.50 -27.26 -3.90
N ILE A 1051 25.62 -27.21 -2.56
CA ILE A 1051 24.84 -26.35 -1.65
C ILE A 1051 25.74 -25.24 -1.09
N ASP A 1052 25.26 -23.99 -1.09
CA ASP A 1052 25.97 -22.86 -0.46
C ASP A 1052 25.94 -22.96 1.09
N ILE A 1053 27.11 -22.86 1.75
CA ILE A 1053 27.24 -22.89 3.21
C ILE A 1053 26.51 -21.72 3.88
N GLN A 1054 26.37 -20.57 3.21
CA GLN A 1054 25.72 -19.39 3.78
C GLN A 1054 24.18 -19.48 3.80
N ASP A 1055 23.58 -20.33 2.95
CA ASP A 1055 22.13 -20.47 2.82
C ASP A 1055 21.68 -21.86 2.30
N GLN A 1056 21.62 -22.86 3.20
CA GLN A 1056 21.37 -24.27 2.86
C GLN A 1056 19.99 -24.55 2.23
N ASP A 1057 19.02 -23.64 2.37
CA ASP A 1057 17.64 -23.87 1.93
C ASP A 1057 17.33 -23.27 0.56
N PHE A 1058 18.09 -22.26 0.10
CA PHE A 1058 17.65 -21.37 -0.99
C PHE A 1058 18.52 -21.32 -2.25
N ASN A 1059 19.79 -21.74 -2.26
CA ASN A 1059 20.63 -21.69 -3.46
C ASN A 1059 21.40 -22.99 -3.68
N SER A 1060 21.14 -23.65 -4.81
CA SER A 1060 21.80 -24.90 -5.21
C SER A 1060 22.33 -24.82 -6.65
N ALA A 1061 23.51 -25.38 -6.90
CA ALA A 1061 24.05 -25.57 -8.24
C ALA A 1061 24.03 -27.05 -8.62
N PHE A 1062 23.65 -27.37 -9.86
CA PHE A 1062 23.43 -28.76 -10.30
C PHE A 1062 24.34 -29.16 -11.46
N THR A 1063 24.83 -30.40 -11.43
CA THR A 1063 25.60 -31.01 -12.52
C THR A 1063 25.18 -32.46 -12.76
N ILE A 1064 25.38 -32.95 -13.98
CA ILE A 1064 25.10 -34.33 -14.36
C ILE A 1064 26.34 -35.00 -14.96
N LYS A 1065 26.76 -36.13 -14.37
CA LYS A 1065 28.00 -36.83 -14.74
C LYS A 1065 27.93 -38.33 -14.47
N THR A 1066 28.85 -39.09 -15.06
CA THR A 1066 29.06 -40.50 -14.70
C THR A 1066 29.86 -40.58 -13.40
N TYR A 1067 29.29 -41.17 -12.36
CA TYR A 1067 29.90 -41.28 -11.04
C TYR A 1067 30.92 -42.42 -11.00
N SER A 1068 32.12 -42.16 -10.52
CA SER A 1068 33.13 -43.18 -10.21
C SER A 1068 33.71 -42.98 -8.83
N SER A 1069 34.03 -44.04 -8.12
CA SER A 1069 34.62 -43.92 -6.77
C SER A 1069 35.72 -44.95 -6.52
N GLU A 1070 36.84 -44.53 -5.96
CA GLU A 1070 37.90 -45.41 -5.48
C GLU A 1070 37.75 -45.65 -3.96
N LYS A 1071 37.87 -46.91 -3.53
CA LYS A 1071 37.74 -47.32 -2.13
C LYS A 1071 39.02 -48.02 -1.68
N VAL A 1072 39.54 -47.68 -0.50
CA VAL A 1072 40.54 -48.49 0.21
C VAL A 1072 39.82 -49.27 1.30
N VAL A 1073 40.15 -50.56 1.39
CA VAL A 1073 39.65 -51.46 2.42
C VAL A 1073 40.71 -51.54 3.52
N SER A 1074 40.32 -51.22 4.75
CA SER A 1074 41.13 -51.34 5.98
C SER A 1074 40.51 -52.39 6.92
N GLU A 1075 41.23 -52.78 7.97
CA GLU A 1075 40.74 -53.71 8.99
C GLU A 1075 39.51 -53.18 9.76
N GLU A 1076 39.24 -51.87 9.73
CA GLU A 1076 38.08 -51.23 10.39
C GLU A 1076 36.88 -50.96 9.45
N GLY A 1077 37.00 -51.24 8.15
CA GLY A 1077 35.95 -51.01 7.15
C GLY A 1077 36.48 -50.45 5.82
N TRP A 1078 35.57 -50.07 4.92
CA TRP A 1078 35.90 -49.43 3.64
C TRP A 1078 35.68 -47.92 3.71
N GLN A 1079 36.63 -47.12 3.20
CA GLN A 1079 36.51 -45.67 3.05
C GLN A 1079 36.70 -45.27 1.58
N HIS A 1080 35.96 -44.24 1.14
CA HIS A 1080 36.16 -43.62 -0.17
C HIS A 1080 37.40 -42.73 -0.14
N ILE A 1081 38.37 -42.97 -1.04
CA ILE A 1081 39.58 -42.15 -1.15
C ILE A 1081 39.34 -40.93 -2.04
N SER A 1082 38.54 -41.11 -3.09
CA SER A 1082 38.14 -40.05 -4.03
C SER A 1082 36.87 -40.44 -4.78
N ILE A 1083 36.04 -39.44 -5.08
CA ILE A 1083 34.90 -39.56 -5.99
C ILE A 1083 35.23 -38.74 -7.24
N VAL A 1084 35.07 -39.33 -8.42
CA VAL A 1084 35.34 -38.70 -9.70
C VAL A 1084 34.07 -38.68 -10.54
N LEU A 1085 33.58 -37.49 -10.86
CA LEU A 1085 32.47 -37.28 -11.77
C LEU A 1085 33.01 -37.07 -13.20
N ARG A 1086 32.80 -38.05 -14.07
CA ARG A 1086 33.37 -38.10 -15.42
C ARG A 1086 32.38 -37.58 -16.48
N PRO A 1087 32.82 -36.74 -17.42
CA PRO A 1087 32.04 -36.42 -18.61
C PRO A 1087 31.92 -37.65 -19.51
N ASN A 1088 30.90 -37.66 -20.37
CA ASN A 1088 30.68 -38.67 -21.39
C ASN A 1088 30.31 -37.97 -22.71
N SER A 1089 31.33 -37.36 -23.34
CA SER A 1089 31.17 -36.53 -24.53
C SER A 1089 31.96 -37.09 -25.72
N PHE A 1090 31.54 -36.73 -26.94
CA PHE A 1090 32.35 -36.94 -28.15
C PHE A 1090 33.59 -36.03 -28.20
N ASP A 1091 33.61 -34.97 -27.37
CA ASP A 1091 34.74 -34.07 -27.20
C ASP A 1091 35.55 -34.45 -25.95
N ASP A 1092 36.82 -34.80 -26.14
CA ASP A 1092 37.73 -35.25 -25.08
C ASP A 1092 38.33 -34.07 -24.26
N SER A 1093 37.99 -32.81 -24.58
CA SER A 1093 38.47 -31.62 -23.85
C SER A 1093 37.79 -31.37 -22.49
N TYR A 1094 36.69 -32.08 -22.17
CA TYR A 1094 36.02 -31.96 -20.88
C TYR A 1094 36.79 -32.69 -19.78
N GLU A 1095 37.12 -31.97 -18.71
CA GLU A 1095 37.85 -32.52 -17.57
C GLU A 1095 36.93 -33.23 -16.55
N ASN A 1096 37.53 -34.13 -15.76
CA ASN A 1096 36.87 -34.80 -14.65
C ASN A 1096 36.71 -33.84 -13.46
N ILE A 1097 35.59 -33.92 -12.75
CA ILE A 1097 35.43 -33.24 -11.46
C ILE A 1097 35.84 -34.22 -10.36
N VAL A 1098 36.91 -33.90 -9.63
CA VAL A 1098 37.41 -34.72 -8.53
C VAL A 1098 36.91 -34.14 -7.20
N ILE A 1099 36.17 -34.95 -6.46
CA ILE A 1099 35.63 -34.64 -5.13
C ILE A 1099 36.54 -35.30 -4.09
N ASN A 1100 37.11 -34.49 -3.21
CA ASN A 1100 37.99 -34.86 -2.10
C ASN A 1100 37.36 -34.45 -0.76
N GLU A 1101 38.04 -34.70 0.37
CA GLU A 1101 37.49 -34.40 1.71
C GLU A 1101 37.25 -32.90 1.96
N GLU A 1102 37.92 -31.99 1.24
CA GLU A 1102 37.76 -30.54 1.42
C GLU A 1102 36.52 -29.96 0.71
N ASN A 1103 36.07 -30.56 -0.40
CA ASN A 1103 34.92 -30.06 -1.18
C ASN A 1103 33.70 -31.01 -1.16
N GLY A 1104 33.83 -32.20 -0.55
CA GLY A 1104 32.78 -33.22 -0.55
C GLY A 1104 31.62 -32.97 0.43
N SER A 1105 31.78 -32.12 1.45
CA SER A 1105 30.73 -31.84 2.43
C SER A 1105 29.57 -31.00 1.88
N GLU A 1106 29.79 -30.29 0.78
CA GLU A 1106 28.82 -29.39 0.14
C GLU A 1106 28.05 -30.06 -1.00
N MET A 1107 28.41 -31.30 -1.37
CA MET A 1107 27.86 -31.98 -2.54
C MET A 1107 26.99 -33.18 -2.17
N ARG A 1108 25.81 -33.27 -2.78
CA ARG A 1108 24.86 -34.37 -2.60
C ARG A 1108 24.41 -34.94 -3.92
N VAL A 1109 24.40 -36.28 -4.05
CA VAL A 1109 23.69 -36.94 -5.16
C VAL A 1109 22.19 -36.91 -4.86
N VAL A 1110 21.42 -36.31 -5.77
CA VAL A 1110 19.97 -36.11 -5.59
C VAL A 1110 19.12 -37.03 -6.47
N GLY A 1111 19.69 -37.55 -7.57
CA GLY A 1111 18.99 -38.50 -8.42
C GLY A 1111 19.88 -39.32 -9.34
N GLU A 1112 19.40 -40.49 -9.72
CA GLU A 1112 19.99 -41.38 -10.73
C GLU A 1112 19.25 -41.19 -12.05
N PHE A 1113 19.98 -40.97 -13.15
CA PHE A 1113 19.41 -40.80 -14.48
C PHE A 1113 18.79 -42.12 -14.97
N ILE A 1114 17.55 -42.04 -15.48
CA ILE A 1114 16.78 -43.19 -15.96
C ILE A 1114 16.65 -43.16 -17.49
N SER A 1115 16.12 -42.07 -18.03
CA SER A 1115 15.88 -41.93 -19.48
C SER A 1115 15.65 -40.48 -19.86
N ILE A 1116 15.74 -40.19 -21.16
CA ILE A 1116 15.26 -38.92 -21.72
C ILE A 1116 13.76 -39.04 -21.96
N ILE A 1117 13.01 -37.99 -21.61
CA ILE A 1117 11.60 -37.86 -21.96
C ILE A 1117 11.57 -37.13 -23.30
N THR A 1118 11.22 -37.85 -24.36
CA THR A 1118 11.01 -37.24 -25.68
C THR A 1118 9.77 -36.35 -25.65
N ASN A 1119 9.94 -35.08 -26.05
CA ASN A 1119 8.87 -34.09 -26.20
C ASN A 1119 7.64 -34.63 -26.94
#